data_AF-A0A7Y6UXL4-F1
#
_entry.id   AF-A0A7Y6UXL4-F1
#
_cell.length_a   1.000
_cell.length_b   1.000
_cell.length_c   1.000
_cell.angle_alpha   90.00
_cell.angle_beta   90.00
_cell.angle_gamma   90.00
#
_symmetry.space_group_name_H-M   'P 1'
#
loop_
_entity.id
_entity.type
_entity.pdbx_description
1 polymer ?
#
loop_
_entity_poly.entity_id
_entity_poly.type
_entity_poly.pdbx_seq_one_letter_code
_entity_poly.pdbx_strand_id
1 'polypeptide(L)'
;MFVLDEDVARCEADLPVLQGVARLRQLVRLAWHLRQRDLARAQALAADAAALLPMAEAAERRLLAARLQLLDSEWHWLHGELAAAQALAEAALLEYELLDDALGRADARCQLASVAVDCGDAAQCERQLAIASADARAAGDAMRADVVDAATALFSVFRDAQGTAERWRQRFGDEAQDAHPAVAGWISDFLGTSAFQSADFGRGISHLMAGFDAALASGQLRRAIILATNIGNGFTSLNAHDAALEWLQRGFDLARPTGWPLSIGLCQMQTAETLRQLGQREAAQTLLHKALQTLLPLPDSRAYAVALEYQGDLALDLEDYDGALTSFAQLEERGAALGQSDFQSAARRGKAHALSQQGRPREAQQAACSALSLARASGDVCNQIAALRVLAQIHEQHALPAPESLSAPNAVLHYLDQALALAAAIEGYTVPWSLLDTAAREYAAIGDYQRAYGIALQASAARDKTHSQDATNRAIAMQVQYRTERAQTEGEHHRQLAAAEAQRAAVLQQTNATLAHLSAIGQEITAHLDADAVFRALDRHVHGLLDATHFSVFLLEPDGQHLRCAFGVEAGQPLPATRYALADQQANSVRSLRERREILVELEADALTPNLIPGTLPTLTLLFAPLTVGERVLGVMTVQSLQARAYGERERLIFGTLCAYGAIALDNAATQAELLDKNLELQRAYQALEEVSLTDQLTGLRNRRFFLQHVDADVALSLRRYDEPSAPPLAERGEALPDKDLVFFLVDLDHFKEVNDSHGHGAGDAVLVQMQERLREVFRESDYLVRWGGEEFLVLARATHRDEGKQVAERIRQAVAGRPFTLPDGSRLDKTCSIGFACFPFLPAQPRLLNWSQVVELADQALYIAKNSGRNGWAALYSTPSTRPEQLFSRLVHRLDRALDEDQVRLLRGPRS
;
A
#
# COMPACT_ATOMS: atom_id res chain seq x y z
N MET A 1 25.76 14.63 3.16
CA MET A 1 25.37 14.93 1.76
C MET A 1 24.13 15.78 1.76
N PHE A 2 23.94 16.62 0.73
CA PHE A 2 22.67 17.30 0.48
C PHE A 2 21.57 16.27 0.13
N VAL A 3 20.34 16.56 0.52
CA VAL A 3 19.16 15.67 0.35
C VAL A 3 18.00 16.47 -0.23
N LEU A 4 16.90 15.83 -0.60
CA LEU A 4 15.74 16.52 -1.19
C LEU A 4 14.91 17.26 -0.13
N ASP A 5 14.01 18.15 -0.56
CA ASP A 5 13.09 18.86 0.35
C ASP A 5 12.21 17.91 1.16
N GLU A 6 11.77 16.80 0.56
CA GLU A 6 10.99 15.77 1.26
C GLU A 6 11.77 15.11 2.41
N ASP A 7 13.06 14.87 2.21
CA ASP A 7 13.92 14.29 3.26
C ASP A 7 14.15 15.27 4.41
N VAL A 8 14.30 16.57 4.10
CA VAL A 8 14.40 17.63 5.11
C VAL A 8 13.08 17.75 5.88
N ALA A 9 11.94 17.81 5.20
CA ALA A 9 10.63 17.90 5.83
C ALA A 9 10.36 16.70 6.75
N ARG A 10 10.75 15.48 6.33
CA ARG A 10 10.69 14.28 7.19
C ARG A 10 11.59 14.44 8.41
N CYS A 11 12.83 14.90 8.22
CA CYS A 11 13.75 15.12 9.33
C CYS A 11 13.24 16.16 10.34
N GLU A 12 12.56 17.21 9.87
CA GLU A 12 11.93 18.24 10.69
C GLU A 12 10.70 17.73 11.44
N ALA A 13 9.85 16.94 10.78
CA ALA A 13 8.65 16.37 11.38
C ALA A 13 8.96 15.44 12.56
N ASP A 14 10.08 14.71 12.49
CA ASP A 14 10.53 13.82 13.57
C ASP A 14 11.06 14.59 14.79
N LEU A 15 11.55 15.81 14.59
CA LEU A 15 12.32 16.57 15.59
C LEU A 15 11.57 16.82 16.91
N PRO A 16 10.26 17.17 16.95
CA PRO A 16 9.53 17.42 18.20
C PRO A 16 9.41 16.18 19.10
N VAL A 17 9.42 14.98 18.53
CA VAL A 17 9.20 13.71 19.27
C VAL A 17 10.51 13.18 19.88
N LEU A 18 11.66 13.58 19.33
CA LEU A 18 12.98 13.10 19.77
C LEU A 18 13.49 13.85 21.01
N GLN A 19 14.13 13.11 21.92
CA GLN A 19 14.82 13.64 23.10
C GLN A 19 16.26 13.09 23.24
N GLY A 20 17.07 13.76 24.06
CA GLY A 20 18.44 13.35 24.39
C GLY A 20 19.35 13.19 23.17
N VAL A 21 20.14 12.12 23.15
CA VAL A 21 21.13 11.85 22.07
C VAL A 21 20.47 11.65 20.71
N ALA A 22 19.25 11.08 20.66
CA ALA A 22 18.52 10.91 19.41
C ALA A 22 18.14 12.27 18.79
N ARG A 23 17.72 13.22 19.63
CA ARG A 23 17.48 14.61 19.21
C ARG A 23 18.76 15.28 18.73
N LEU A 24 19.85 15.13 19.48
CA LEU A 24 21.16 15.67 19.11
C LEU A 24 21.60 15.20 17.72
N ARG A 25 21.56 13.90 17.43
CA ARG A 25 21.91 13.34 16.10
C ARG A 25 21.07 13.96 14.99
N GLN A 26 19.76 14.09 15.22
CA GLN A 26 18.85 14.65 14.24
C GLN A 26 19.10 16.15 14.00
N LEU A 27 19.37 16.92 15.06
CA LEU A 27 19.72 18.35 14.95
C LEU A 27 20.99 18.54 14.11
N VAL A 28 22.05 17.79 14.41
CA VAL A 28 23.32 17.85 13.64
C VAL A 28 23.09 17.46 12.17
N ARG A 29 22.33 16.39 11.93
CA ARG A 29 22.01 15.93 10.56
C ARG A 29 21.21 16.97 9.78
N LEU A 30 20.18 17.54 10.40
CA LEU A 30 19.32 18.55 9.78
C LEU A 30 20.09 19.85 9.52
N ALA A 31 20.90 20.31 10.49
CA ALA A 31 21.78 21.46 10.32
C ALA A 31 22.72 21.27 9.13
N TRP A 32 23.32 20.07 9.00
CA TRP A 32 24.18 19.75 7.87
C TRP A 32 23.42 19.79 6.54
N HIS A 33 22.19 19.27 6.47
CA HIS A 33 21.38 19.30 5.25
C HIS A 33 20.99 20.74 4.84
N LEU A 34 20.76 21.60 5.82
CA LEU A 34 20.34 22.99 5.60
C LEU A 34 21.49 23.98 5.37
N ARG A 35 22.75 23.53 5.46
CA ARG A 35 23.96 24.38 5.44
C ARG A 35 24.10 25.36 4.26
N GLN A 36 23.38 25.16 3.17
CA GLN A 36 23.23 26.16 2.09
C GLN A 36 21.77 26.50 1.77
N ARG A 37 20.81 25.63 2.11
CA ARG A 37 19.39 25.83 1.84
C ARG A 37 18.78 26.92 2.72
N ASP A 38 19.12 26.88 4.00
CA ASP A 38 18.71 27.89 4.99
C ASP A 38 19.81 27.97 6.06
N LEU A 39 20.78 28.84 5.82
CA LEU A 39 21.95 28.97 6.66
C LEU A 39 21.60 29.46 8.08
N ALA A 40 20.63 30.37 8.19
CA ALA A 40 20.19 30.89 9.48
C ALA A 40 19.55 29.78 10.33
N ARG A 41 18.71 28.94 9.70
CA ARG A 41 18.13 27.77 10.37
C ARG A 41 19.19 26.74 10.72
N ALA A 42 20.15 26.48 9.83
CA ALA A 42 21.25 25.55 10.09
C ALA A 42 22.07 25.97 11.33
N GLN A 43 22.38 27.25 11.48
CA GLN A 43 23.09 27.78 12.64
C GLN A 43 22.27 27.67 13.94
N ALA A 44 20.97 27.97 13.89
CA ALA A 44 20.10 27.81 15.06
C ALA A 44 20.06 26.34 15.54
N LEU A 45 19.93 25.39 14.61
CA LEU A 45 19.95 23.96 14.91
C LEU A 45 21.31 23.49 15.43
N ALA A 46 22.40 24.06 14.90
CA ALA A 46 23.75 23.78 15.37
C ALA A 46 23.98 24.27 16.81
N ALA A 47 23.46 25.45 17.17
CA ALA A 47 23.50 25.96 18.53
C ALA A 47 22.70 25.07 19.49
N ASP A 48 21.50 24.64 19.09
CA ASP A 48 20.69 23.69 19.86
C ASP A 48 21.40 22.34 20.03
N ALA A 49 22.07 21.85 18.97
CA ALA A 49 22.86 20.62 19.02
C ALA A 49 24.06 20.78 19.96
N ALA A 50 24.79 21.90 19.90
CA ALA A 50 25.94 22.15 20.75
C ALA A 50 25.59 22.10 22.24
N ALA A 51 24.41 22.63 22.62
CA ALA A 51 23.91 22.56 23.99
C ALA A 51 23.65 21.12 24.49
N LEU A 52 23.36 20.18 23.57
CA LEU A 52 23.08 18.77 23.90
C LEU A 52 24.31 17.85 23.76
N LEU A 53 25.44 18.32 23.21
CA LEU A 53 26.68 17.54 23.07
C LEU A 53 27.14 16.83 24.36
N PRO A 54 27.06 17.44 25.56
CA PRO A 54 27.47 16.78 26.80
C PRO A 54 26.69 15.50 27.12
N MET A 55 25.51 15.30 26.50
CA MET A 55 24.68 14.11 26.70
C MET A 55 25.18 12.89 25.91
N ALA A 56 26.00 13.07 24.88
CA ALA A 56 26.57 11.98 24.09
C ALA A 56 27.81 11.35 24.76
N GLU A 57 28.05 10.07 24.47
CA GLU A 57 29.27 9.37 24.88
C GLU A 57 30.53 9.97 24.24
N ALA A 58 31.71 9.72 24.82
CA ALA A 58 32.94 10.44 24.44
C ALA A 58 33.29 10.36 22.94
N ALA A 59 33.23 9.17 22.33
CA ALA A 59 33.55 9.00 20.90
C ALA A 59 32.49 9.67 20.00
N GLU A 60 31.21 9.44 20.28
CA GLU A 60 30.11 10.02 19.53
C GLU A 60 30.04 11.55 19.65
N ARG A 61 30.30 12.09 20.85
CA ARG A 61 30.40 13.52 21.10
C ARG A 61 31.45 14.16 20.21
N ARG A 62 32.62 13.53 20.05
CA ARG A 62 33.69 14.03 19.18
C ARG A 62 33.28 14.00 17.70
N LEU A 63 32.65 12.92 17.23
CA LEU A 63 32.15 12.85 15.84
C LEU A 63 31.12 13.94 15.52
N LEU A 64 30.18 14.16 16.44
CA LEU A 64 29.13 15.18 16.30
C LEU A 64 29.71 16.59 16.43
N ALA A 65 30.67 16.81 17.33
CA ALA A 65 31.37 18.09 17.45
C ALA A 65 32.18 18.41 16.19
N ALA A 66 32.91 17.44 15.63
CA ALA A 66 33.62 17.60 14.36
C ALA A 66 32.67 17.95 13.20
N ARG A 67 31.43 17.41 13.23
CA ARG A 67 30.41 17.75 12.22
C ARG A 67 29.91 19.18 12.34
N LEU A 68 29.71 19.67 13.57
CA LEU A 68 29.37 21.06 13.83
C LEU A 68 30.52 22.00 13.44
N GLN A 69 31.78 21.60 13.69
CA GLN A 69 32.95 22.35 13.22
C GLN A 69 33.02 22.44 11.69
N LEU A 70 32.65 21.38 10.96
CA LEU A 70 32.52 21.47 9.50
C LEU A 70 31.39 22.40 9.06
N LEU A 71 30.29 22.48 9.81
CA LEU A 71 29.22 23.43 9.53
C LEU A 71 29.70 24.87 9.72
N ASP A 72 30.48 25.13 10.78
CA ASP A 72 31.10 26.43 11.01
C ASP A 72 32.12 26.76 9.90
N SER A 73 32.91 25.78 9.47
CA SER A 73 33.81 25.91 8.31
C SER A 73 33.06 26.31 7.04
N GLU A 74 31.92 25.67 6.75
CA GLU A 74 31.04 26.02 5.62
C GLU A 74 30.55 27.47 5.75
N TRP A 75 30.14 27.90 6.93
CA TRP A 75 29.70 29.28 7.16
C TRP A 75 30.81 30.28 6.87
N HIS A 76 32.00 30.09 7.44
CA HIS A 76 33.15 30.98 7.24
C HIS A 76 33.56 31.02 5.76
N TRP A 77 33.56 29.86 5.09
CA TRP A 77 33.87 29.77 3.67
C TRP A 77 32.91 30.60 2.81
N LEU A 78 31.60 30.44 3.05
CA LEU A 78 30.55 31.15 2.30
C LEU A 78 30.60 32.68 2.52
N HIS A 79 31.11 33.15 3.65
CA HIS A 79 31.31 34.57 3.97
C HIS A 79 32.69 35.11 3.53
N GLY A 80 33.52 34.29 2.90
CA GLY A 80 34.83 34.67 2.40
C GLY A 80 35.94 34.68 3.45
N GLU A 81 35.71 34.14 4.64
CA GLU A 81 36.70 34.01 5.71
C GLU A 81 37.54 32.73 5.53
N LEU A 82 38.26 32.65 4.41
CA LEU A 82 38.88 31.40 3.91
C LEU A 82 39.88 30.77 4.91
N ALA A 83 40.67 31.57 5.61
CA ALA A 83 41.64 31.06 6.58
C ALA A 83 40.95 30.41 7.80
N ALA A 84 39.86 31.00 8.29
CA ALA A 84 39.07 30.44 9.39
C ALA A 84 38.38 29.15 8.93
N ALA A 85 37.80 29.17 7.72
CA ALA A 85 37.18 27.99 7.12
C ALA A 85 38.16 26.83 6.98
N GLN A 86 39.36 27.09 6.48
CA GLN A 86 40.42 26.08 6.33
C GLN A 86 40.81 25.49 7.69
N ALA A 87 41.10 26.34 8.68
CA ALA A 87 41.51 25.88 10.01
C ALA A 87 40.45 24.99 10.68
N LEU A 88 39.16 25.34 10.56
CA LEU A 88 38.06 24.54 11.09
C LEU A 88 37.90 23.20 10.36
N ALA A 89 38.05 23.19 9.02
CA ALA A 89 37.98 21.95 8.24
C ALA A 89 39.16 21.02 8.52
N GLU A 90 40.38 21.55 8.69
CA GLU A 90 41.56 20.78 9.08
C GLU A 90 41.41 20.19 10.49
N ALA A 91 40.87 20.97 11.44
CA ALA A 91 40.59 20.50 12.79
C ALA A 91 39.56 19.36 12.80
N ALA A 92 38.46 19.49 12.05
CA ALA A 92 37.46 18.45 11.92
C ALA A 92 38.01 17.20 11.21
N LEU A 93 38.83 17.38 10.17
CA LEU A 93 39.51 16.28 9.48
C LEU A 93 40.38 15.47 10.44
N LEU A 94 41.17 16.14 11.29
CA LEU A 94 42.01 15.48 12.29
C LEU A 94 41.17 14.63 13.27
N GLU A 95 40.03 15.15 13.72
CA GLU A 95 39.11 14.41 14.58
C GLU A 95 38.55 13.15 13.88
N TYR A 96 38.16 13.25 12.61
CA TYR A 96 37.70 12.11 11.82
C TYR A 96 38.80 11.09 11.51
N GLU A 97 40.05 11.52 11.36
CA GLU A 97 41.21 10.63 11.22
C GLU A 97 41.47 9.86 12.53
N LEU A 98 41.41 10.53 13.68
CA LEU A 98 41.60 9.90 14.99
C LEU A 98 40.50 8.89 15.35
N LEU A 99 39.29 9.08 14.83
CA LEU A 99 38.12 8.24 15.09
C LEU A 99 37.84 7.21 13.98
N ASP A 100 38.70 7.18 12.94
CA ASP A 100 38.56 6.37 11.74
C ASP A 100 37.20 6.49 11.01
N ASP A 101 36.62 7.69 10.97
CA ASP A 101 35.36 7.96 10.27
C ASP A 101 35.59 8.37 8.81
N ALA A 102 35.54 7.40 7.90
CA ALA A 102 35.78 7.63 6.48
C ALA A 102 34.82 8.65 5.84
N LEU A 103 33.54 8.68 6.25
CA LEU A 103 32.57 9.61 5.69
C LEU A 103 32.83 11.06 6.11
N GLY A 104 33.19 11.28 7.38
CA GLY A 104 33.62 12.59 7.89
C GLY A 104 34.91 13.07 7.25
N ARG A 105 35.91 12.20 7.06
CA ARG A 105 37.13 12.53 6.30
C ARG A 105 36.81 12.96 4.88
N ALA A 106 35.95 12.23 4.18
CA ALA A 106 35.55 12.57 2.81
C ALA A 106 34.87 13.95 2.75
N ASP A 107 33.93 14.24 3.66
CA ASP A 107 33.23 15.53 3.72
C ASP A 107 34.19 16.68 4.07
N ALA A 108 35.09 16.50 5.04
CA ALA A 108 36.10 17.50 5.41
C ALA A 108 37.07 17.81 4.26
N ARG A 109 37.50 16.78 3.52
CA ARG A 109 38.37 16.94 2.35
C ARG A 109 37.65 17.64 1.18
N CYS A 110 36.37 17.37 0.98
CA CYS A 110 35.56 18.15 0.01
C CYS A 110 35.46 19.63 0.40
N GLN A 111 35.36 19.93 1.71
CA GLN A 111 35.37 21.30 2.21
C GLN A 111 36.70 22.00 1.91
N LEU A 112 37.81 21.35 2.23
CA LEU A 112 39.16 21.86 1.95
C LEU A 112 39.40 22.06 0.45
N ALA A 113 38.89 21.16 -0.39
CA ALA A 113 38.95 21.33 -1.83
C ALA A 113 38.19 22.58 -2.30
N SER A 114 37.02 22.86 -1.70
CA SER A 114 36.20 24.01 -2.04
C SER A 114 36.84 25.33 -1.59
N VAL A 115 37.47 25.36 -0.41
CA VAL A 115 38.27 26.50 0.05
C VAL A 115 39.49 26.72 -0.86
N ALA A 116 40.20 25.64 -1.24
CA ALA A 116 41.36 25.73 -2.12
C ALA A 116 41.01 26.33 -3.50
N VAL A 117 39.83 26.02 -4.05
CA VAL A 117 39.33 26.62 -5.30
C VAL A 117 39.19 28.13 -5.16
N ASP A 118 38.61 28.61 -4.06
CA ASP A 118 38.39 30.04 -3.84
C ASP A 118 39.69 30.79 -3.48
N CYS A 119 40.70 30.07 -2.95
CA CYS A 119 42.08 30.56 -2.79
C CYS A 119 42.90 30.53 -4.09
N GLY A 120 42.38 29.91 -5.17
CA GLY A 120 43.13 29.72 -6.42
C GLY A 120 44.19 28.62 -6.40
N ASP A 121 44.22 27.74 -5.39
CA ASP A 121 45.15 26.60 -5.30
C ASP A 121 44.55 25.33 -5.93
N ALA A 122 44.60 25.27 -7.26
CA ALA A 122 44.11 24.13 -8.03
C ALA A 122 44.81 22.81 -7.66
N ALA A 123 46.11 22.86 -7.32
CA ALA A 123 46.88 21.67 -6.99
C ALA A 123 46.44 21.07 -5.65
N GLN A 124 46.14 21.90 -4.65
CA GLN A 124 45.56 21.46 -3.39
C GLN A 124 44.14 20.92 -3.58
N CYS A 125 43.31 21.59 -4.39
CA CYS A 125 41.97 21.12 -4.71
C CYS A 125 41.99 19.67 -5.25
N GLU A 126 42.81 19.40 -6.27
CA GLU A 126 42.94 18.07 -6.88
C GLU A 126 43.40 17.01 -5.87
N ARG A 127 44.39 17.33 -5.03
CA ARG A 127 44.86 16.41 -3.98
C ARG A 127 43.74 16.05 -3.02
N GLN A 128 42.99 17.04 -2.55
CA GLN A 128 41.92 16.82 -1.57
C GLN A 128 40.77 15.98 -2.17
N LEU A 129 40.35 16.27 -3.41
CA LEU A 129 39.30 15.51 -4.08
C LEU A 129 39.70 14.07 -4.37
N ALA A 130 40.95 13.83 -4.79
CA ALA A 130 41.45 12.47 -5.05
C ALA A 130 41.36 11.59 -3.80
N ILE A 131 41.73 12.14 -2.64
CA ILE A 131 41.68 11.43 -1.36
C ILE A 131 40.23 11.28 -0.87
N ALA A 132 39.40 12.33 -0.96
CA ALA A 132 37.99 12.28 -0.56
C ALA A 132 37.22 11.20 -1.33
N SER A 133 37.51 11.04 -2.63
CA SER A 133 36.92 10.02 -3.49
C SER A 133 37.32 8.61 -3.04
N ALA A 134 38.56 8.42 -2.56
CA ALA A 134 39.01 7.15 -2.01
C ALA A 134 38.32 6.81 -0.68
N ASP A 135 38.19 7.78 0.23
CA ASP A 135 37.46 7.58 1.51
C ASP A 135 35.98 7.22 1.28
N ALA A 136 35.31 7.94 0.37
CA ALA A 136 33.90 7.72 0.08
C ALA A 136 33.66 6.28 -0.44
N ARG A 137 34.55 5.79 -1.33
CA ARG A 137 34.50 4.41 -1.81
C ARG A 137 34.81 3.40 -0.72
N ALA A 138 35.80 3.67 0.12
CA ALA A 138 36.14 2.80 1.25
C ALA A 138 34.97 2.65 2.24
N ALA A 139 34.16 3.71 2.40
CA ALA A 139 32.97 3.72 3.22
C ALA A 139 31.71 3.12 2.54
N GLY A 140 31.79 2.75 1.26
CA GLY A 140 30.66 2.22 0.49
C GLY A 140 29.59 3.26 0.09
N ASP A 141 29.89 4.57 0.17
CA ASP A 141 28.94 5.63 -0.21
C ASP A 141 29.17 6.07 -1.65
N ALA A 142 28.47 5.40 -2.58
CA ALA A 142 28.56 5.65 -4.01
C ALA A 142 28.14 7.09 -4.38
N MET A 143 27.09 7.62 -3.75
CA MET A 143 26.58 8.95 -4.02
C MET A 143 27.63 10.03 -3.72
N ARG A 144 28.31 9.92 -2.57
CA ARG A 144 29.40 10.85 -2.24
C ARG A 144 30.57 10.68 -3.20
N ALA A 145 30.96 9.45 -3.53
CA ALA A 145 32.03 9.19 -4.49
C ALA A 145 31.74 9.82 -5.85
N ASP A 146 30.50 9.73 -6.35
CA ASP A 146 30.10 10.31 -7.63
C ASP A 146 30.12 11.85 -7.60
N VAL A 147 29.73 12.48 -6.49
CA VAL A 147 29.86 13.94 -6.33
C VAL A 147 31.34 14.36 -6.37
N VAL A 148 32.22 13.67 -5.64
CA VAL A 148 33.66 14.01 -5.64
C VAL A 148 34.29 13.79 -7.01
N ASP A 149 33.91 12.71 -7.69
CA ASP A 149 34.39 12.39 -9.03
C ASP A 149 33.91 13.42 -10.06
N ALA A 150 32.64 13.83 -10.01
CA ALA A 150 32.11 14.88 -10.89
C ALA A 150 32.75 16.24 -10.61
N ALA A 151 33.02 16.57 -9.34
CA ALA A 151 33.79 17.76 -8.97
C ALA A 151 35.23 17.71 -9.53
N THR A 152 35.89 16.55 -9.43
CA THR A 152 37.23 16.32 -9.99
C THR A 152 37.22 16.51 -11.52
N ALA A 153 36.21 15.96 -12.20
CA ALA A 153 36.03 16.13 -13.63
C ALA A 153 35.84 17.61 -14.00
N LEU A 154 34.98 18.34 -13.29
CA LEU A 154 34.74 19.77 -13.52
C LEU A 154 36.03 20.59 -13.45
N PHE A 155 36.83 20.43 -12.40
CA PHE A 155 38.06 21.22 -12.23
C PHE A 155 39.17 20.81 -13.21
N SER A 156 39.21 19.56 -13.65
CA SER A 156 40.21 19.10 -14.63
C SER A 156 39.93 19.53 -16.06
N VAL A 157 38.68 19.85 -16.42
CA VAL A 157 38.30 20.37 -17.75
C VAL A 157 39.09 21.64 -18.11
N PHE A 158 39.36 22.52 -17.15
CA PHE A 158 40.10 23.76 -17.40
C PHE A 158 41.58 23.55 -17.72
N ARG A 159 42.15 22.39 -17.40
CA ARG A 159 43.55 22.04 -17.70
C ARG A 159 43.70 21.19 -18.95
N ASP A 160 42.83 20.19 -19.10
CA ASP A 160 42.86 19.24 -20.21
C ASP A 160 41.43 18.94 -20.65
N ALA A 161 40.86 19.83 -21.45
CA ALA A 161 39.47 19.73 -21.88
C ALA A 161 39.19 18.44 -22.66
N GLN A 162 40.09 18.04 -23.56
CA GLN A 162 39.90 16.86 -24.42
C GLN A 162 40.08 15.54 -23.65
N GLY A 163 41.20 15.37 -22.93
CA GLY A 163 41.48 14.12 -22.20
C GLY A 163 40.54 13.91 -21.02
N THR A 164 40.12 14.99 -20.35
CA THR A 164 39.13 14.93 -19.27
C THR A 164 37.76 14.54 -19.79
N ALA A 165 37.31 15.14 -20.90
CA ALA A 165 36.01 14.84 -21.47
C ALA A 165 35.90 13.38 -21.90
N GLU A 166 36.92 12.82 -22.54
CA GLU A 166 36.92 11.42 -22.97
C GLU A 166 36.90 10.45 -21.79
N ARG A 167 37.74 10.70 -20.77
CA ARG A 167 37.81 9.86 -19.56
C ARG A 167 36.51 9.86 -18.77
N TRP A 168 35.95 11.03 -18.49
CA TRP A 168 34.83 11.15 -17.55
C TRP A 168 33.46 10.99 -18.21
N ARG A 169 33.33 11.22 -19.53
CA ARG A 169 32.11 10.79 -20.26
C ARG A 169 31.93 9.28 -20.24
N GLN A 170 33.00 8.48 -20.26
CA GLN A 170 32.87 7.03 -20.11
C GLN A 170 32.27 6.62 -18.76
N ARG A 171 32.48 7.42 -17.70
CA ARG A 171 31.94 7.15 -16.37
C ARG A 171 30.49 7.61 -16.21
N PHE A 172 30.20 8.86 -16.61
CA PHE A 172 28.90 9.49 -16.33
C PHE A 172 27.92 9.48 -17.51
N GLY A 173 28.37 9.06 -18.69
CA GLY A 173 27.58 9.13 -19.92
C GLY A 173 27.47 10.57 -20.46
N ASP A 174 26.51 10.76 -21.37
CA ASP A 174 26.21 12.05 -22.01
C ASP A 174 25.14 12.86 -21.29
N GLU A 175 24.40 12.25 -20.35
CA GLU A 175 23.33 12.89 -19.58
C GLU A 175 23.32 12.36 -18.14
N ALA A 176 22.91 13.21 -17.19
CA ALA A 176 22.76 12.82 -15.78
C ALA A 176 21.42 12.12 -15.48
N GLN A 177 20.84 11.42 -16.46
CA GLN A 177 19.57 10.70 -16.28
C GLN A 177 19.75 9.62 -15.19
N ASP A 178 18.77 9.51 -14.30
CA ASP A 178 18.74 8.58 -13.13
C ASP A 178 19.67 8.90 -11.94
N ALA A 179 20.53 9.92 -12.03
CA ALA A 179 21.34 10.34 -10.88
C ALA A 179 20.50 11.09 -9.83
N HIS A 180 20.79 10.86 -8.55
CA HIS A 180 20.20 11.67 -7.47
C HIS A 180 20.48 13.17 -7.72
N PRO A 181 19.53 14.10 -7.52
CA PRO A 181 19.70 15.52 -7.85
C PRO A 181 20.96 16.17 -7.28
N ALA A 182 21.39 15.74 -6.08
CA ALA A 182 22.64 16.23 -5.50
C ALA A 182 23.90 15.88 -6.32
N VAL A 183 23.90 14.77 -7.05
CA VAL A 183 24.97 14.33 -7.96
C VAL A 183 24.76 14.91 -9.36
N ALA A 184 23.52 14.89 -9.85
CA ALA A 184 23.16 15.37 -11.18
C ALA A 184 23.58 16.83 -11.40
N GLY A 185 23.49 17.68 -10.37
CA GLY A 185 23.97 19.06 -10.43
C GLY A 185 25.46 19.18 -10.79
N TRP A 186 26.31 18.31 -10.25
CA TRP A 186 27.76 18.33 -10.51
C TRP A 186 28.12 17.69 -11.86
N ILE A 187 27.48 16.58 -12.23
CA ILE A 187 27.68 15.95 -13.54
C ILE A 187 27.28 16.92 -14.66
N SER A 188 26.14 17.60 -14.49
CA SER A 188 25.64 18.55 -15.49
C SER A 188 26.53 19.79 -15.62
N ASP A 189 27.13 20.27 -14.52
CA ASP A 189 28.12 21.35 -14.56
C ASP A 189 29.37 20.94 -15.34
N PHE A 190 29.89 19.74 -15.08
CA PHE A 190 31.02 19.18 -15.83
C PHE A 190 30.70 19.05 -17.33
N LEU A 191 29.56 18.44 -17.69
CA LEU A 191 29.16 18.27 -19.09
C LEU A 191 28.94 19.62 -19.78
N GLY A 192 28.29 20.56 -19.10
CA GLY A 192 28.08 21.91 -19.58
C GLY A 192 29.38 22.66 -19.83
N THR A 193 30.30 22.64 -18.86
CA THR A 193 31.62 23.26 -18.97
C THR A 193 32.46 22.61 -20.06
N SER A 194 32.42 21.28 -20.21
CA SER A 194 33.12 20.57 -21.29
C SER A 194 32.60 20.95 -22.68
N ALA A 195 31.28 21.12 -22.83
CA ALA A 195 30.68 21.60 -24.06
C ALA A 195 31.10 23.04 -24.38
N PHE A 196 31.19 23.92 -23.38
CA PHE A 196 31.70 25.30 -23.55
C PHE A 196 33.15 25.32 -24.03
N GLN A 197 34.01 24.46 -23.47
CA GLN A 197 35.40 24.33 -23.94
C GLN A 197 35.49 23.86 -25.41
N SER A 198 34.45 23.17 -25.89
CA SER A 198 34.34 22.72 -27.28
C SER A 198 33.54 23.70 -28.16
N ALA A 199 33.22 24.90 -27.65
CA ALA A 199 32.39 25.93 -28.29
C ALA A 199 30.96 25.47 -28.68
N ASP A 200 30.45 24.40 -28.06
CA ASP A 200 29.06 23.94 -28.20
C ASP A 200 28.19 24.56 -27.10
N PHE A 201 27.95 25.87 -27.21
CA PHE A 201 27.22 26.63 -26.19
C PHE A 201 25.77 26.19 -26.02
N GLY A 202 25.09 25.78 -27.10
CA GLY A 202 23.69 25.36 -27.05
C GLY A 202 23.49 24.09 -26.20
N ARG A 203 24.31 23.06 -26.45
CA ARG A 203 24.32 21.85 -25.63
C ARG A 203 24.80 22.17 -24.21
N GLY A 204 25.82 23.00 -24.07
CA GLY A 204 26.34 23.40 -22.77
C GLY A 204 25.28 24.06 -21.88
N ILE A 205 24.55 25.05 -22.41
CA ILE A 205 23.48 25.74 -21.68
C ILE A 205 22.40 24.76 -21.25
N SER A 206 22.02 23.83 -22.13
CA SER A 206 21.01 22.81 -21.83
C SER A 206 21.41 21.94 -20.63
N HIS A 207 22.68 21.49 -20.57
CA HIS A 207 23.19 20.76 -19.41
C HIS A 207 23.21 21.64 -18.15
N LEU A 208 23.70 22.88 -18.25
CA LEU A 208 23.76 23.78 -17.09
C LEU A 208 22.38 24.10 -16.51
N MET A 209 21.34 24.24 -17.35
CA MET A 209 19.95 24.43 -16.91
C MET A 209 19.42 23.22 -16.14
N ALA A 210 19.67 22.00 -16.63
CA ALA A 210 19.32 20.79 -15.89
C ALA A 210 20.07 20.69 -14.55
N GLY A 211 21.35 21.09 -14.55
CA GLY A 211 22.16 21.19 -13.33
C GLY A 211 21.61 22.21 -12.33
N PHE A 212 21.11 23.35 -12.81
CA PHE A 212 20.52 24.41 -12.00
C PHE A 212 19.30 23.90 -11.24
N ASP A 213 18.38 23.23 -11.95
CA ASP A 213 17.18 22.65 -11.35
C ASP A 213 17.53 21.56 -10.32
N ALA A 214 18.50 20.69 -10.63
CA ALA A 214 18.99 19.66 -9.71
C ALA A 214 19.68 20.24 -8.46
N ALA A 215 20.42 21.33 -8.62
CA ALA A 215 21.06 22.05 -7.51
C ALA A 215 20.01 22.67 -6.58
N LEU A 216 18.96 23.29 -7.13
CA LEU A 216 17.85 23.83 -6.35
C LEU A 216 17.11 22.72 -5.59
N ALA A 217 16.73 21.64 -6.28
CA ALA A 217 16.02 20.51 -5.67
C ALA A 217 16.81 19.83 -4.54
N SER A 218 18.14 19.86 -4.59
CA SER A 218 19.02 19.34 -3.54
C SER A 218 19.44 20.38 -2.50
N GLY A 219 19.08 21.66 -2.62
CA GLY A 219 19.48 22.71 -1.70
C GLY A 219 20.94 23.16 -1.82
N GLN A 220 21.61 22.86 -2.95
CA GLN A 220 22.97 23.31 -3.27
C GLN A 220 22.95 24.75 -3.82
N LEU A 221 22.54 25.70 -2.99
CA LEU A 221 22.25 27.07 -3.42
C LEU A 221 23.45 27.75 -4.09
N ARG A 222 24.67 27.57 -3.57
CA ARG A 222 25.89 28.15 -4.18
C ARG A 222 26.13 27.60 -5.59
N ARG A 223 25.89 26.30 -5.80
CA ARG A 223 26.01 25.66 -7.12
C ARG A 223 24.96 26.21 -8.08
N ALA A 224 23.71 26.35 -7.64
CA ALA A 224 22.65 26.93 -8.47
C ALA A 224 23.01 28.35 -8.93
N ILE A 225 23.57 29.18 -8.05
CA ILE A 225 24.02 30.54 -8.40
C ILE A 225 25.16 30.52 -9.44
N ILE A 226 26.15 29.65 -9.26
CA ILE A 226 27.25 29.48 -10.21
C ILE A 226 26.72 29.03 -11.58
N LEU A 227 25.80 28.07 -11.61
CA LEU A 227 25.20 27.56 -12.84
C LEU A 227 24.38 28.62 -13.55
N ALA A 228 23.56 29.41 -12.83
CA ALA A 228 22.82 30.53 -13.42
C ALA A 228 23.76 31.55 -14.06
N THR A 229 24.90 31.82 -13.41
CA THR A 229 25.93 32.73 -13.91
C THR A 229 26.61 32.17 -15.18
N ASN A 230 26.93 30.88 -15.20
CA ASN A 230 27.51 30.20 -16.37
C ASN A 230 26.53 30.12 -17.55
N ILE A 231 25.24 29.90 -17.29
CA ILE A 231 24.17 29.96 -18.30
C ILE A 231 24.10 31.36 -18.91
N GLY A 232 24.10 32.39 -18.06
CA GLY A 232 24.14 33.79 -18.49
C GLY A 232 25.32 34.06 -19.43
N ASN A 233 26.53 33.65 -19.04
CA ASN A 233 27.72 33.77 -19.88
C ASN A 233 27.60 32.98 -21.20
N GLY A 234 26.96 31.80 -21.19
CA GLY A 234 26.65 31.03 -22.39
C GLY A 234 25.75 31.79 -23.36
N PHE A 235 24.68 32.42 -22.87
CA PHE A 235 23.81 33.25 -23.70
C PHE A 235 24.51 34.51 -24.21
N THR A 236 25.39 35.12 -23.41
CA THR A 236 26.26 36.21 -23.85
C THR A 236 27.16 35.76 -25.01
N SER A 237 27.74 34.56 -24.93
CA SER A 237 28.54 33.96 -26.01
C SER A 237 27.73 33.65 -27.28
N LEU A 238 26.41 33.44 -27.14
CA LEU A 238 25.47 33.28 -28.26
C LEU A 238 24.89 34.62 -28.76
N ASN A 239 25.36 35.76 -28.25
CA ASN A 239 24.85 37.10 -28.59
C ASN A 239 23.34 37.26 -28.31
N ALA A 240 22.86 36.59 -27.26
CA ALA A 240 21.48 36.60 -26.77
C ALA A 240 21.41 37.31 -25.40
N HIS A 241 21.77 38.60 -25.40
CA HIS A 241 21.97 39.37 -24.16
C HIS A 241 20.72 39.47 -23.27
N ASP A 242 19.51 39.52 -23.84
CA ASP A 242 18.27 39.55 -23.04
C ASP A 242 18.11 38.27 -22.21
N ALA A 243 18.35 37.11 -22.83
CA ALA A 243 18.35 35.81 -22.15
C ALA A 243 19.47 35.72 -21.10
N ALA A 244 20.64 36.28 -21.41
CA ALA A 244 21.76 36.34 -20.48
C ALA A 244 21.41 37.13 -19.22
N LEU A 245 20.84 38.34 -19.38
CA LEU A 245 20.42 39.19 -18.27
C LEU A 245 19.33 38.53 -17.42
N GLU A 246 18.39 37.82 -18.03
CA GLU A 246 17.35 37.08 -17.30
C GLU A 246 17.96 36.01 -16.37
N TRP A 247 18.89 35.20 -16.88
CA TRP A 247 19.56 34.17 -16.09
C TRP A 247 20.48 34.74 -15.01
N LEU A 248 21.19 35.83 -15.32
CA LEU A 248 22.01 36.54 -14.34
C LEU A 248 21.17 37.16 -13.22
N GLN A 249 19.99 37.69 -13.56
CA GLN A 249 19.03 38.19 -12.57
C GLN A 249 18.51 37.05 -11.67
N ARG A 250 18.15 35.89 -12.24
CA ARG A 250 17.75 34.71 -11.46
C ARG A 250 18.84 34.29 -10.48
N GLY A 251 20.10 34.24 -10.91
CA GLY A 251 21.24 33.96 -10.04
C GLY A 251 21.43 35.01 -8.95
N PHE A 252 21.27 36.29 -9.29
CA PHE A 252 21.41 37.39 -8.34
C PHE A 252 20.29 37.41 -7.29
N ASP A 253 19.05 37.09 -7.66
CA ASP A 253 17.92 37.00 -6.73
C ASP A 253 18.11 35.88 -5.70
N LEU A 254 18.78 34.79 -6.09
CA LEU A 254 19.21 33.73 -5.18
C LEU A 254 20.40 34.15 -4.30
N ALA A 255 21.36 34.89 -4.84
CA ALA A 255 22.59 35.28 -4.14
C ALA A 255 22.40 36.44 -3.16
N ARG A 256 21.58 37.43 -3.50
CA ARG A 256 21.39 38.65 -2.71
C ARG A 256 20.98 38.40 -1.25
N PRO A 257 20.01 37.51 -0.92
CA PRO A 257 19.62 37.29 0.47
C PRO A 257 20.66 36.52 1.29
N THR A 258 21.63 35.83 0.65
CA THR A 258 22.60 35.00 1.37
C THR A 258 23.74 35.80 1.98
N GLY A 259 24.06 36.96 1.39
CA GLY A 259 25.22 37.77 1.80
C GLY A 259 26.57 37.19 1.40
N TRP A 260 26.61 36.13 0.56
CA TRP A 260 27.85 35.45 0.20
C TRP A 260 28.67 36.26 -0.82
N PRO A 261 29.88 36.76 -0.46
CA PRO A 261 30.64 37.69 -1.29
C PRO A 261 30.91 37.17 -2.70
N LEU A 262 31.37 35.91 -2.81
CA LEU A 262 31.69 35.32 -4.11
C LEU A 262 30.45 35.18 -5.00
N SER A 263 29.34 34.74 -4.44
CA SER A 263 28.09 34.49 -5.19
C SER A 263 27.50 35.80 -5.72
N ILE A 264 27.41 36.81 -4.86
CA ILE A 264 26.92 38.14 -5.23
C ILE A 264 27.86 38.80 -6.24
N GLY A 265 29.17 38.75 -5.98
CA GLY A 265 30.19 39.35 -6.84
C GLY A 265 30.23 38.74 -8.24
N LEU A 266 30.12 37.41 -8.35
CA LEU A 266 30.04 36.70 -9.64
C LEU A 266 28.86 37.17 -10.49
N CYS A 267 27.65 37.22 -9.92
CA CYS A 267 26.47 37.68 -10.65
C CYS A 267 26.61 39.15 -11.08
N GLN A 268 27.09 40.03 -10.20
CA GLN A 268 27.29 41.45 -10.51
C GLN A 268 28.32 41.65 -11.63
N MET A 269 29.46 40.97 -11.54
CA MET A 269 30.54 41.05 -12.53
C MET A 269 30.07 40.59 -13.92
N GLN A 270 29.40 39.45 -14.01
CA GLN A 270 28.93 38.91 -15.29
C GLN A 270 27.78 39.73 -15.89
N THR A 271 26.93 40.31 -15.04
CA THR A 271 25.91 41.29 -15.47
C THR A 271 26.58 42.54 -16.02
N ALA A 272 27.63 43.06 -15.36
CA ALA A 272 28.36 44.23 -15.84
C ALA A 272 28.99 44.00 -17.21
N GLU A 273 29.59 42.82 -17.45
CA GLU A 273 30.14 42.48 -18.76
C GLU A 273 29.06 42.40 -19.85
N THR A 274 27.91 41.81 -19.55
CA THR A 274 26.78 41.76 -20.49
C THR A 274 26.27 43.16 -20.81
N LEU A 275 26.19 44.06 -19.82
CA LEU A 275 25.84 45.47 -20.01
C LEU A 275 26.87 46.24 -20.84
N ARG A 276 28.16 45.97 -20.64
CA ARG A 276 29.26 46.55 -21.43
C ARG A 276 29.12 46.18 -22.91
N GLN A 277 28.84 44.90 -23.21
CA GLN A 277 28.62 44.41 -24.58
C GLN A 277 27.36 45.01 -25.23
N LEU A 278 26.33 45.33 -24.44
CA LEU A 278 25.16 46.10 -24.89
C LEU A 278 25.43 47.60 -25.08
N GLY A 279 26.64 48.08 -24.79
CA GLY A 279 27.01 49.50 -24.84
C GLY A 279 26.51 50.34 -23.67
N GLN A 280 25.93 49.74 -22.63
CA GLN A 280 25.44 50.42 -21.43
C GLN A 280 26.58 50.66 -20.43
N ARG A 281 27.58 51.45 -20.85
CA ARG A 281 28.87 51.61 -20.15
C ARG A 281 28.77 52.18 -18.73
N GLU A 282 27.89 53.15 -18.49
CA GLU A 282 27.71 53.74 -17.15
C GLU A 282 27.11 52.74 -16.15
N ALA A 283 26.12 51.95 -16.60
CA ALA A 283 25.50 50.91 -15.81
C ALA A 283 26.50 49.79 -15.50
N ALA A 284 27.29 49.37 -16.50
CA ALA A 284 28.38 48.43 -16.34
C ALA A 284 29.42 48.92 -15.32
N GLN A 285 29.82 50.20 -15.39
CA GLN A 285 30.82 50.78 -14.49
C GLN A 285 30.34 50.77 -13.03
N THR A 286 29.11 51.21 -12.81
CA THR A 286 28.49 51.23 -11.48
C THR A 286 28.42 49.84 -10.88
N LEU A 287 28.03 48.84 -11.70
CA LEU A 287 27.84 47.48 -11.24
C LEU A 287 29.17 46.76 -10.98
N LEU A 288 30.17 46.99 -11.83
CA LEU A 288 31.48 46.39 -11.69
C LEU A 288 32.25 46.93 -10.48
N HIS A 289 32.11 48.22 -10.17
CA HIS A 289 32.64 48.80 -8.94
C HIS A 289 32.04 48.12 -7.70
N LYS A 290 30.72 47.86 -7.70
CA LYS A 290 30.06 47.10 -6.64
C LYS A 290 30.54 45.65 -6.56
N ALA A 291 30.77 45.02 -7.71
CA ALA A 291 31.29 43.64 -7.77
C ALA A 291 32.67 43.54 -7.09
N LEU A 292 33.59 44.45 -7.39
CA LEU A 292 34.92 44.48 -6.79
C LEU A 292 34.89 44.79 -5.29
N GLN A 293 34.03 45.73 -4.86
CA GLN A 293 33.83 45.97 -3.43
C GLN A 293 33.30 44.73 -2.71
N THR A 294 32.37 44.01 -3.33
CA THR A 294 31.80 42.79 -2.78
C THR A 294 32.85 41.67 -2.72
N LEU A 295 33.70 41.55 -3.75
CA LEU A 295 34.75 40.53 -3.83
C LEU A 295 36.02 40.87 -3.06
N LEU A 296 36.10 42.06 -2.43
CA LEU A 296 37.27 42.51 -1.68
C LEU A 296 37.75 41.54 -0.58
N PRO A 297 36.88 40.79 0.13
CA PRO A 297 37.31 39.76 1.09
C PRO A 297 38.02 38.56 0.43
N LEU A 298 37.90 38.41 -0.90
CA LEU A 298 38.39 37.29 -1.70
C LEU A 298 39.36 37.76 -2.80
N PRO A 299 40.44 38.49 -2.46
CA PRO A 299 41.30 39.14 -3.44
C PRO A 299 42.11 38.15 -4.29
N ASP A 300 42.30 36.93 -3.80
CA ASP A 300 43.03 35.86 -4.48
C ASP A 300 42.09 34.92 -5.25
N SER A 301 40.79 35.23 -5.29
CA SER A 301 39.85 34.45 -6.09
C SER A 301 40.00 34.76 -7.58
N ARG A 302 39.80 33.74 -8.43
CA ARG A 302 39.73 33.93 -9.89
C ARG A 302 38.64 34.94 -10.29
N ALA A 303 37.52 34.98 -9.56
CA ALA A 303 36.44 35.93 -9.81
C ALA A 303 36.89 37.39 -9.64
N TYR A 304 37.71 37.69 -8.62
CA TYR A 304 38.27 39.02 -8.43
C TYR A 304 39.21 39.42 -9.58
N ALA A 305 40.05 38.48 -10.05
CA ALA A 305 40.91 38.71 -11.21
C ALA A 305 40.09 39.02 -12.48
N VAL A 306 39.04 38.24 -12.78
CA VAL A 306 38.16 38.51 -13.93
C VAL A 306 37.46 39.87 -13.78
N ALA A 307 37.05 40.26 -12.58
CA ALA A 307 36.42 41.57 -12.35
C ALA A 307 37.40 42.74 -12.63
N LEU A 308 38.69 42.58 -12.29
CA LEU A 308 39.73 43.54 -12.63
C LEU A 308 39.99 43.62 -14.14
N GLU A 309 39.94 42.48 -14.84
CA GLU A 309 40.05 42.44 -16.30
C GLU A 309 38.90 43.20 -16.96
N TYR A 310 37.65 42.91 -16.58
CA TYR A 310 36.49 43.64 -17.08
C TYR A 310 36.54 45.13 -16.72
N GLN A 311 37.14 45.49 -15.58
CA GLN A 311 37.25 46.91 -15.20
C GLN A 311 38.29 47.61 -16.08
N GLY A 312 39.40 46.95 -16.36
CA GLY A 312 40.41 47.43 -17.29
C GLY A 312 39.82 47.62 -18.69
N ASP A 313 39.11 46.62 -19.20
CA ASP A 313 38.46 46.66 -20.53
C ASP A 313 37.40 47.77 -20.61
N LEU A 314 36.56 47.92 -19.59
CA LEU A 314 35.56 48.98 -19.53
C LEU A 314 36.21 50.37 -19.42
N ALA A 315 37.31 50.50 -18.69
CA ALA A 315 38.05 51.75 -18.60
C ALA A 315 38.66 52.13 -19.96
N LEU A 316 39.14 51.16 -20.75
CA LEU A 316 39.53 51.39 -22.14
C LEU A 316 38.34 51.86 -23.00
N ASP A 317 37.16 51.24 -22.87
CA ASP A 317 35.94 51.63 -23.60
C ASP A 317 35.43 53.04 -23.26
N LEU A 318 35.76 53.53 -22.06
CA LEU A 318 35.44 54.87 -21.54
C LEU A 318 36.57 55.88 -21.76
N GLU A 319 37.68 55.48 -22.38
CA GLU A 319 38.88 56.29 -22.58
C GLU A 319 39.56 56.75 -21.26
N ASP A 320 39.28 56.07 -20.14
CA ASP A 320 39.96 56.25 -18.85
C ASP A 320 41.25 55.40 -18.80
N TYR A 321 42.27 55.87 -19.51
CA TYR A 321 43.52 55.12 -19.65
C TYR A 321 44.29 54.96 -18.33
N ASP A 322 44.18 55.92 -17.40
CA ASP A 322 44.83 55.82 -16.08
C ASP A 322 44.12 54.77 -15.20
N GLY A 323 42.78 54.74 -15.23
CA GLY A 323 41.98 53.69 -14.58
C GLY A 323 42.26 52.31 -15.18
N ALA A 324 42.41 52.22 -16.50
CA ALA A 324 42.78 50.98 -17.19
C ALA A 324 44.16 50.47 -16.74
N LEU A 325 45.18 51.35 -16.71
CA LEU A 325 46.52 50.99 -16.26
C LEU A 325 46.54 50.49 -14.81
N THR A 326 45.76 51.12 -13.94
CA THR A 326 45.63 50.72 -12.54
C THR A 326 45.01 49.32 -12.43
N SER A 327 43.90 49.09 -13.12
CA SER A 327 43.18 47.81 -13.09
C SER A 327 44.03 46.67 -13.67
N PHE A 328 44.70 46.89 -14.80
CA PHE A 328 45.59 45.89 -15.38
C PHE A 328 46.88 45.70 -14.57
N ALA A 329 47.36 46.70 -13.82
CA ALA A 329 48.47 46.51 -12.90
C ALA A 329 48.13 45.56 -11.76
N GLN A 330 46.94 45.74 -11.18
CA GLN A 330 46.41 44.84 -10.17
C GLN A 330 46.19 43.44 -10.76
N LEU A 331 45.62 43.33 -11.97
CA LEU A 331 45.42 42.04 -12.65
C LEU A 331 46.74 41.30 -12.88
N GLU A 332 47.79 41.99 -13.33
CA GLU A 332 49.09 41.34 -13.56
C GLU A 332 49.71 40.80 -12.25
N GLU A 333 49.64 41.59 -11.17
CA GLU A 333 50.12 41.17 -9.85
C GLU A 333 49.37 39.93 -9.36
N ARG A 334 48.03 39.93 -9.49
CA ARG A 334 47.18 38.79 -9.09
C ARG A 334 47.45 37.57 -9.98
N GLY A 335 47.52 37.73 -11.29
CA GLY A 335 47.85 36.65 -12.21
C GLY A 335 49.22 36.02 -11.93
N ALA A 336 50.20 36.82 -11.49
CA ALA A 336 51.50 36.32 -11.05
C ALA A 336 51.40 35.53 -9.72
N ALA A 337 50.67 36.06 -8.73
CA ALA A 337 50.45 35.38 -7.46
C ALA A 337 49.72 34.03 -7.62
N LEU A 338 48.77 33.94 -8.55
CA LEU A 338 48.00 32.73 -8.85
C LEU A 338 48.70 31.75 -9.80
N GLY A 339 49.84 32.13 -10.39
CA GLY A 339 50.51 31.33 -11.42
C GLY A 339 49.70 31.19 -12.71
N GLN A 340 48.80 32.15 -12.99
CA GLN A 340 47.86 32.14 -14.12
C GLN A 340 48.37 33.07 -15.24
N SER A 341 48.94 32.47 -16.28
CA SER A 341 49.58 33.16 -17.41
C SER A 341 48.59 33.86 -18.34
N ASP A 342 47.35 33.39 -18.38
CA ASP A 342 46.24 33.98 -19.13
C ASP A 342 46.00 35.43 -18.66
N PHE A 343 45.81 35.64 -17.36
CA PHE A 343 45.60 36.98 -16.78
C PHE A 343 46.82 37.89 -16.92
N GLN A 344 48.03 37.36 -16.74
CA GLN A 344 49.25 38.14 -16.96
C GLN A 344 49.37 38.59 -18.42
N SER A 345 49.03 37.73 -19.38
CA SER A 345 49.03 38.07 -20.80
C SER A 345 47.98 39.13 -21.12
N ALA A 346 46.74 38.96 -20.63
CA ALA A 346 45.65 39.91 -20.79
C ALA A 346 46.01 41.29 -20.21
N ALA A 347 46.50 41.34 -18.98
CA ALA A 347 46.93 42.57 -18.31
C ALA A 347 47.99 43.33 -19.10
N ARG A 348 49.04 42.63 -19.59
CA ARG A 348 50.12 43.26 -20.36
C ARG A 348 49.62 43.83 -21.69
N ARG A 349 48.70 43.15 -22.36
CA ARG A 349 48.06 43.66 -23.58
C ARG A 349 47.19 44.88 -23.29
N GLY A 350 46.38 44.83 -22.24
CA GLY A 350 45.55 45.95 -21.81
C GLY A 350 46.39 47.19 -21.46
N LYS A 351 47.48 47.02 -20.71
CA LYS A 351 48.46 48.08 -20.45
C LYS A 351 49.07 48.64 -21.74
N ALA A 352 49.47 47.77 -22.67
CA ALA A 352 50.04 48.20 -23.94
C ALA A 352 49.05 49.08 -24.72
N HIS A 353 47.76 48.72 -24.74
CA HIS A 353 46.72 49.52 -25.36
C HIS A 353 46.59 50.91 -24.68
N ALA A 354 46.45 50.95 -23.36
CA ALA A 354 46.32 52.21 -22.61
C ALA A 354 47.55 53.12 -22.80
N LEU A 355 48.77 52.57 -22.73
CA LEU A 355 50.01 53.32 -22.94
C LEU A 355 50.13 53.88 -24.37
N SER A 356 49.66 53.12 -25.37
CA SER A 356 49.64 53.57 -26.76
C SER A 356 48.76 54.82 -26.89
N GLN A 357 47.53 54.76 -26.36
CA GLN A 357 46.59 55.89 -26.41
C GLN A 357 47.06 57.12 -25.62
N GLN A 358 47.80 56.92 -24.53
CA GLN A 358 48.46 58.02 -23.79
C GLN A 358 49.69 58.62 -24.51
N GLY A 359 50.06 58.14 -25.69
CA GLY A 359 51.23 58.64 -26.42
C GLY A 359 52.56 58.20 -25.82
N ARG A 360 52.60 57.03 -25.15
CA ARG A 360 53.81 56.40 -24.57
C ARG A 360 54.22 55.15 -25.37
N PRO A 361 54.55 55.28 -26.67
CA PRO A 361 54.65 54.15 -27.58
C PRO A 361 55.78 53.17 -27.28
N ARG A 362 56.90 53.63 -26.70
CA ARG A 362 58.01 52.73 -26.31
C ARG A 362 57.62 51.79 -25.17
N GLU A 363 56.91 52.32 -24.18
CA GLU A 363 56.42 51.54 -23.05
C GLU A 363 55.30 50.59 -23.49
N ALA A 364 54.41 51.06 -24.38
CA ALA A 364 53.39 50.23 -25.01
C ALA A 364 53.99 49.05 -25.77
N GLN A 365 55.01 49.29 -26.61
CA GLN A 365 55.73 48.26 -27.35
C GLN A 365 56.40 47.26 -26.40
N GLN A 366 57.05 47.74 -25.33
CA GLN A 366 57.67 46.88 -24.32
C GLN A 366 56.64 45.96 -23.63
N ALA A 367 55.49 46.51 -23.23
CA ALA A 367 54.42 45.74 -22.61
C ALA A 367 53.85 44.68 -23.57
N ALA A 368 53.61 45.03 -24.85
CA ALA A 368 53.11 44.10 -25.85
C ALA A 368 54.12 43.00 -26.20
N CYS A 369 55.42 43.33 -26.31
CA CYS A 369 56.49 42.34 -26.48
C CYS A 369 56.57 41.38 -25.29
N SER A 370 56.43 41.89 -24.07
CA SER A 370 56.38 41.07 -22.84
C SER A 370 55.17 40.13 -22.81
N ALA A 371 54.01 40.58 -23.29
CA ALA A 371 52.82 39.73 -23.46
C ALA A 371 53.08 38.61 -24.48
N LEU A 372 53.69 38.93 -25.62
CA LEU A 372 54.03 37.96 -26.66
C LEU A 372 55.05 36.92 -26.18
N SER A 373 56.10 37.34 -25.47
CA SER A 373 57.10 36.42 -24.92
C SER A 373 56.49 35.46 -23.91
N LEU A 374 55.58 35.96 -23.07
CA LEU A 374 54.86 35.12 -22.11
C LEU A 374 53.97 34.10 -22.82
N ALA A 375 53.18 34.54 -23.80
CA ALA A 375 52.30 33.67 -24.56
C ALA A 375 53.06 32.58 -25.35
N ARG A 376 54.27 32.90 -25.85
CA ARG A 376 55.17 31.92 -26.48
C ARG A 376 55.71 30.92 -25.46
N ALA A 377 56.12 31.37 -24.28
CA ALA A 377 56.62 30.50 -23.22
C ALA A 377 55.56 29.52 -22.70
N SER A 378 54.29 29.95 -22.64
CA SER A 378 53.15 29.10 -22.29
C SER A 378 52.61 28.25 -23.45
N GLY A 379 53.10 28.42 -24.68
CA GLY A 379 52.57 27.73 -25.86
C GLY A 379 51.16 28.16 -26.26
N ASP A 380 50.69 29.31 -25.78
CA ASP A 380 49.31 29.78 -26.01
C ASP A 380 49.23 30.57 -27.33
N VAL A 381 48.82 29.89 -28.39
CA VAL A 381 48.78 30.47 -29.74
C VAL A 381 47.74 31.60 -29.85
N CYS A 382 46.61 31.50 -29.16
CA CYS A 382 45.57 32.54 -29.18
C CYS A 382 46.09 33.85 -28.58
N ASN A 383 46.75 33.77 -27.42
CA ASN A 383 47.35 34.94 -26.79
C ASN A 383 48.57 35.47 -27.58
N GLN A 384 49.28 34.63 -28.34
CA GLN A 384 50.31 35.09 -29.28
C GLN A 384 49.70 35.94 -30.41
N ILE A 385 48.61 35.47 -31.04
CA ILE A 385 47.88 36.21 -32.08
C ILE A 385 47.39 37.56 -31.51
N ALA A 386 46.81 37.56 -30.31
CA ALA A 386 46.33 38.79 -29.66
C ALA A 386 47.47 39.79 -29.39
N ALA A 387 48.62 39.32 -28.90
CA ALA A 387 49.77 40.20 -28.65
C ALA A 387 50.39 40.76 -29.94
N LEU A 388 50.48 39.95 -31.01
CA LEU A 388 50.94 40.40 -32.33
C LEU A 388 50.03 41.46 -32.94
N ARG A 389 48.71 41.34 -32.75
CA ARG A 389 47.73 42.34 -33.16
C ARG A 389 47.95 43.69 -32.46
N VAL A 390 48.18 43.66 -31.15
CA VAL A 390 48.48 44.88 -30.38
C VAL A 390 49.79 45.51 -30.86
N LEU A 391 50.83 44.72 -31.14
CA LEU A 391 52.09 45.23 -31.71
C LEU A 391 51.88 45.89 -33.08
N ALA A 392 51.11 45.26 -33.97
CA ALA A 392 50.76 45.84 -35.26
C ALA A 392 50.05 47.19 -35.09
N GLN A 393 49.06 47.26 -34.20
CA GLN A 393 48.29 48.48 -33.92
C GLN A 393 49.18 49.62 -33.35
N ILE A 394 50.11 49.31 -32.46
CA ILE A 394 51.05 50.31 -31.92
C ILE A 394 51.96 50.87 -33.02
N HIS A 395 52.45 50.01 -33.94
CA HIS A 395 53.28 50.43 -35.06
C HIS A 395 52.51 51.16 -36.17
N GLU A 396 51.20 50.90 -36.30
CA GLU A 396 50.29 51.65 -37.17
C GLU A 396 50.06 53.07 -36.63
N GLN A 397 49.84 53.19 -35.31
CA GLN A 397 49.52 54.46 -34.65
C GLN A 397 50.76 55.35 -34.41
N HIS A 398 51.94 54.75 -34.23
CA HIS A 398 53.15 55.47 -33.81
C HIS A 398 54.37 55.13 -34.66
N ALA A 399 55.18 56.14 -34.95
CA ALA A 399 56.47 55.98 -35.61
C ALA A 399 57.51 55.37 -34.65
N LEU A 400 57.63 54.05 -34.65
CA LEU A 400 58.61 53.28 -33.88
C LEU A 400 59.69 52.66 -34.78
N PRO A 401 60.89 52.36 -34.25
CA PRO A 401 61.92 51.63 -34.99
C PRO A 401 61.38 50.27 -35.46
N ALA A 402 61.75 49.88 -36.68
CA ALA A 402 61.43 48.55 -37.18
C ALA A 402 62.04 47.46 -36.29
N PRO A 403 61.38 46.30 -36.12
CA PRO A 403 61.95 45.16 -35.39
C PRO A 403 63.24 44.66 -36.05
N GLU A 404 64.15 44.11 -35.24
CA GLU A 404 65.52 43.72 -35.67
C GLU A 404 65.54 42.71 -36.83
N SER A 405 64.51 41.88 -36.98
CA SER A 405 64.36 40.90 -38.06
C SER A 405 63.05 41.10 -38.82
N LEU A 406 63.01 42.12 -39.67
CA LEU A 406 61.84 42.46 -40.48
C LEU A 406 61.61 41.39 -41.57
N SER A 407 60.46 40.72 -41.52
CA SER A 407 60.07 39.67 -42.49
C SER A 407 59.09 40.14 -43.57
N ALA A 408 58.66 41.40 -43.52
CA ALA A 408 57.64 41.99 -44.39
C ALA A 408 58.03 43.45 -44.75
N PRO A 409 57.34 44.12 -45.69
CA PRO A 409 57.73 45.45 -46.17
C PRO A 409 57.72 46.56 -45.11
N ASN A 410 56.93 46.41 -44.04
CA ASN A 410 56.90 47.33 -42.91
C ASN A 410 56.66 46.56 -41.59
N ALA A 411 56.78 47.25 -40.45
CA ALA A 411 56.64 46.63 -39.13
C ALA A 411 55.19 46.14 -38.86
N VAL A 412 54.19 46.85 -39.38
CA VAL A 412 52.77 46.48 -39.23
C VAL A 412 52.50 45.13 -39.88
N LEU A 413 52.84 44.99 -41.17
CA LEU A 413 52.73 43.75 -41.93
C LEU A 413 53.58 42.62 -41.33
N HIS A 414 54.75 42.92 -40.76
CA HIS A 414 55.59 41.91 -40.10
C HIS A 414 54.85 41.21 -38.95
N TYR A 415 54.10 41.96 -38.15
CA TYR A 415 53.32 41.40 -37.05
C TYR A 415 51.99 40.80 -37.52
N LEU A 416 51.30 41.42 -38.49
CA LEU A 416 50.05 40.91 -39.06
C LEU A 416 50.26 39.57 -39.79
N ASP A 417 51.30 39.43 -40.60
CA ASP A 417 51.61 38.19 -41.32
C ASP A 417 51.96 37.05 -40.34
N GLN A 418 52.67 37.35 -39.25
CA GLN A 418 52.90 36.37 -38.17
C GLN A 418 51.59 35.94 -37.51
N ALA A 419 50.70 36.89 -37.21
CA ALA A 419 49.42 36.60 -36.61
C ALA A 419 48.55 35.73 -37.54
N LEU A 420 48.53 36.04 -38.84
CA LEU A 420 47.82 35.27 -39.86
C LEU A 420 48.42 33.87 -40.05
N ALA A 421 49.75 33.74 -40.05
CA ALA A 421 50.42 32.44 -40.15
C ALA A 421 50.11 31.54 -38.94
N LEU A 422 50.14 32.09 -37.73
CA LEU A 422 49.73 31.38 -36.52
C LEU A 422 48.26 30.98 -36.58
N ALA A 423 47.38 31.89 -37.00
CA ALA A 423 45.95 31.64 -37.13
C ALA A 423 45.64 30.53 -38.16
N ALA A 424 46.37 30.51 -39.28
CA ALA A 424 46.23 29.49 -40.32
C ALA A 424 46.74 28.10 -39.88
N ALA A 425 47.63 28.05 -38.88
CA ALA A 425 48.15 26.80 -38.32
C ALA A 425 47.19 26.14 -37.33
N ILE A 426 46.15 26.85 -36.86
CA ILE A 426 45.14 26.29 -35.95
C ILE A 426 44.02 25.67 -36.77
N GLU A 427 43.87 24.35 -36.67
CA GLU A 427 42.82 23.60 -37.36
C GLU A 427 41.43 24.06 -36.90
N GLY A 428 40.56 24.43 -37.84
CA GLY A 428 39.19 24.91 -37.55
C GLY A 428 39.08 26.36 -37.06
N TYR A 429 40.20 27.07 -36.84
CA TYR A 429 40.17 28.46 -36.40
C TYR A 429 39.69 29.40 -37.52
N THR A 430 38.68 30.20 -37.22
CA THR A 430 38.22 31.23 -38.16
C THR A 430 38.97 32.52 -37.85
N VAL A 431 39.86 32.91 -38.77
CA VAL A 431 40.62 34.16 -38.68
C VAL A 431 39.65 35.34 -38.54
N PRO A 432 39.81 36.23 -37.54
CA PRO A 432 38.97 37.40 -37.41
C PRO A 432 38.99 38.26 -38.68
N TRP A 433 37.82 38.62 -39.20
CA TRP A 433 37.71 39.44 -40.40
C TRP A 433 38.42 40.79 -40.24
N SER A 434 38.45 41.35 -39.03
CA SER A 434 39.14 42.61 -38.73
C SER A 434 40.65 42.50 -38.89
N LEU A 435 41.25 41.35 -38.57
CA LEU A 435 42.67 41.09 -38.78
C LEU A 435 43.01 41.07 -40.28
N LEU A 436 42.19 40.39 -41.07
CA LEU A 436 42.33 40.33 -42.53
C LEU A 436 42.10 41.71 -43.17
N ASP A 437 41.11 42.47 -42.69
CA ASP A 437 40.79 43.80 -43.19
C ASP A 437 41.95 44.79 -42.95
N THR A 438 42.55 44.78 -41.75
CA THR A 438 43.75 45.61 -41.47
C THR A 438 44.91 45.21 -42.38
N ALA A 439 45.20 43.90 -42.53
CA ALA A 439 46.27 43.44 -43.42
C ALA A 439 46.03 43.84 -44.89
N ALA A 440 44.79 43.72 -45.37
CA ALA A 440 44.42 44.12 -46.73
C ALA A 440 44.64 45.63 -46.96
N ARG A 441 44.25 46.47 -46.00
CA ARG A 441 44.47 47.92 -46.05
C ARG A 441 45.96 48.27 -46.09
N GLU A 442 46.77 47.63 -45.26
CA GLU A 442 48.21 47.83 -45.22
C GLU A 442 48.91 47.41 -46.51
N TYR A 443 48.55 46.25 -47.09
CA TYR A 443 49.06 45.82 -48.39
C TYR A 443 48.64 46.79 -49.52
N ALA A 444 47.43 47.34 -49.46
CA ALA A 444 46.99 48.36 -50.42
C ALA A 444 47.79 49.66 -50.27
N ALA A 445 48.11 50.08 -49.03
CA ALA A 445 48.86 51.29 -48.74
C ALA A 445 50.30 51.25 -49.31
N ILE A 446 50.93 50.07 -49.34
CA ILE A 446 52.25 49.88 -49.97
C ILE A 446 52.19 49.58 -51.47
N GLY A 447 50.99 49.58 -52.08
CA GLY A 447 50.78 49.38 -53.51
C GLY A 447 50.72 47.93 -53.98
N ASP A 448 50.71 46.94 -53.09
CA ASP A 448 50.49 45.53 -53.43
C ASP A 448 48.99 45.21 -53.52
N TYR A 449 48.35 45.77 -54.54
CA TYR A 449 46.90 45.63 -54.74
C TYR A 449 46.46 44.18 -55.00
N GLN A 450 47.36 43.32 -55.51
CA GLN A 450 47.05 41.92 -55.78
C GLN A 450 46.87 41.14 -54.46
N ARG A 451 47.82 41.26 -53.52
CA ARG A 451 47.66 40.65 -52.18
C ARG A 451 46.53 41.30 -51.40
N ALA A 452 46.43 42.63 -51.44
CA ALA A 452 45.36 43.36 -50.76
C ALA A 452 43.98 42.86 -51.20
N TYR A 453 43.74 42.71 -52.50
CA TYR A 453 42.47 42.20 -53.03
C TYR A 453 42.20 40.75 -52.59
N GLY A 454 43.21 39.87 -52.63
CA GLY A 454 43.08 38.49 -52.17
C GLY A 454 42.70 38.38 -50.69
N ILE A 455 43.37 39.15 -49.83
CA ILE A 455 43.07 39.20 -48.38
C ILE A 455 41.70 39.86 -48.13
N ALA A 456 41.33 40.90 -48.88
CA ALA A 456 40.02 41.54 -48.74
C ALA A 456 38.85 40.58 -49.07
N LEU A 457 39.02 39.71 -50.07
CA LEU A 457 38.05 38.64 -50.35
C LEU A 457 37.94 37.65 -49.18
N GLN A 458 39.06 37.27 -48.57
CA GLN A 458 39.07 36.44 -47.37
C GLN A 458 38.38 37.16 -46.19
N ALA A 459 38.61 38.46 -46.02
CA ALA A 459 37.96 39.27 -44.99
C ALA A 459 36.44 39.32 -45.19
N SER A 460 35.97 39.48 -46.43
CA SER A 460 34.53 39.45 -46.76
C SER A 460 33.93 38.08 -46.45
N ALA A 461 34.57 36.99 -46.89
CA ALA A 461 34.11 35.64 -46.62
C ALA A 461 34.08 35.33 -45.11
N ALA A 462 35.09 35.78 -44.36
CA ALA A 462 35.14 35.65 -42.91
C ALA A 462 34.01 36.45 -42.25
N ARG A 463 33.72 37.68 -42.72
CA ARG A 463 32.62 38.52 -42.20
C ARG A 463 31.24 37.90 -42.45
N ASP A 464 31.00 37.39 -43.66
CA ASP A 464 29.75 36.70 -44.00
C ASP A 464 29.57 35.43 -43.15
N LYS A 465 30.65 34.68 -42.92
CA LYS A 465 30.66 33.53 -42.02
C LYS A 465 30.34 33.93 -40.58
N THR A 466 30.91 35.02 -40.06
CA THR A 466 30.59 35.55 -38.72
C THR A 466 29.12 35.96 -38.62
N HIS A 467 28.58 36.72 -39.57
CA HIS A 467 27.17 37.09 -39.57
C HIS A 467 26.22 35.89 -39.65
N SER A 468 26.55 34.91 -40.48
CA SER A 468 25.80 33.64 -40.55
C SER A 468 25.88 32.86 -39.25
N GLN A 469 27.05 32.87 -38.59
CA GLN A 469 27.24 32.25 -37.28
C GLN A 469 26.41 32.96 -36.21
N ASP A 470 26.36 34.29 -36.19
CA ASP A 470 25.55 35.06 -35.24
C ASP A 470 24.05 34.77 -35.40
N ALA A 471 23.56 34.68 -36.64
CA ALA A 471 22.17 34.29 -36.92
C ALA A 471 21.89 32.85 -36.44
N THR A 472 22.84 31.94 -36.65
CA THR A 472 22.75 30.56 -36.16
C THR A 472 22.77 30.50 -34.63
N ASN A 473 23.65 31.27 -33.98
CA ASN A 473 23.76 31.36 -32.53
C ASN A 473 22.45 31.87 -31.90
N ARG A 474 21.81 32.89 -32.51
CA ARG A 474 20.48 33.36 -32.09
C ARG A 474 19.40 32.30 -32.26
N ALA A 475 19.41 31.54 -33.35
CA ALA A 475 18.48 30.43 -33.55
C ALA A 475 18.67 29.33 -32.50
N ILE A 476 19.92 28.98 -32.17
CA ILE A 476 20.27 28.04 -31.09
C ILE A 476 19.75 28.57 -29.75
N ALA A 477 20.01 29.83 -29.41
CA ALA A 477 19.55 30.43 -28.16
C ALA A 477 18.01 30.37 -28.03
N MET A 478 17.28 30.75 -29.09
CA MET A 478 15.82 30.70 -29.12
C MET A 478 15.28 29.26 -29.01
N GLN A 479 15.95 28.30 -29.65
CA GLN A 479 15.58 26.88 -29.56
C GLN A 479 15.81 26.31 -28.16
N VAL A 480 16.92 26.67 -27.50
CA VAL A 480 17.21 26.27 -26.12
C VAL A 480 16.20 26.87 -25.16
N GLN A 481 15.91 28.17 -25.25
CA GLN A 481 14.89 28.83 -24.42
C GLN A 481 13.51 28.16 -24.60
N TYR A 482 13.05 27.99 -25.84
CA TYR A 482 11.76 27.38 -26.13
C TYR A 482 11.66 25.94 -25.57
N ARG A 483 12.72 25.13 -25.70
CA ARG A 483 12.76 23.77 -25.15
C ARG A 483 12.66 23.78 -23.63
N THR A 484 13.37 24.68 -22.97
CA THR A 484 13.39 24.73 -21.51
C THR A 484 12.09 25.27 -20.94
N GLU A 485 11.52 26.34 -21.49
CA GLU A 485 10.21 26.85 -21.07
C GLU A 485 9.12 25.78 -21.23
N ARG A 486 9.15 25.05 -22.34
CA ARG A 486 8.22 23.95 -22.58
C ARG A 486 8.40 22.82 -21.56
N ALA A 487 9.65 22.40 -21.30
CA ALA A 487 9.94 21.37 -20.31
C ALA A 487 9.52 21.77 -18.89
N GLN A 488 9.72 23.04 -18.51
CA GLN A 488 9.28 23.59 -17.22
C GLN A 488 7.76 23.58 -17.11
N THR A 489 7.06 24.05 -18.13
CA THR A 489 5.59 24.10 -18.16
C THR A 489 4.98 22.69 -18.09
N GLU A 490 5.51 21.74 -18.87
CA GLU A 490 5.10 20.33 -18.83
C GLU A 490 5.36 19.71 -17.44
N GLY A 491 6.54 19.98 -16.85
CA GLY A 491 6.90 19.49 -15.52
C GLY A 491 6.03 20.06 -14.39
N GLU A 492 5.70 21.35 -14.43
CA GLU A 492 4.76 21.97 -13.48
C GLU A 492 3.35 21.37 -13.60
N HIS A 493 2.88 21.18 -14.82
CA HIS A 493 1.59 20.55 -15.07
C HIS A 493 1.53 19.13 -14.48
N HIS A 494 2.59 18.32 -14.68
CA HIS A 494 2.69 16.98 -14.11
C HIS A 494 2.73 16.99 -12.58
N ARG A 495 3.48 17.93 -11.96
CA ARG A 495 3.52 18.06 -10.49
C ARG A 495 2.15 18.44 -9.91
N GLN A 496 1.43 19.35 -10.55
CA GLN A 496 0.07 19.73 -10.13
C GLN A 496 -0.91 18.55 -10.23
N LEU A 497 -0.81 17.76 -11.31
CA LEU A 497 -1.64 16.57 -11.48
C LEU A 497 -1.35 15.52 -10.38
N ALA A 498 -0.07 15.24 -10.12
CA ALA A 498 0.33 14.29 -9.08
C ALA A 498 -0.13 14.72 -7.67
N ALA A 499 -0.02 16.01 -7.34
CA ALA A 499 -0.51 16.54 -6.07
C ALA A 499 -2.03 16.38 -5.92
N ALA A 500 -2.80 16.64 -6.98
CA ALA A 500 -4.25 16.45 -6.98
C ALA A 500 -4.65 14.97 -6.82
N GLU A 501 -3.92 14.05 -7.48
CA GLU A 501 -4.14 12.61 -7.33
C GLU A 501 -3.83 12.12 -5.91
N ALA A 502 -2.72 12.57 -5.32
CA ALA A 502 -2.34 12.23 -3.95
C ALA A 502 -3.38 12.71 -2.92
N GLN A 503 -3.86 13.95 -3.05
CA GLN A 503 -4.92 14.49 -2.20
C GLN A 503 -6.21 13.67 -2.31
N ARG A 504 -6.59 13.27 -3.53
CA ARG A 504 -7.79 12.44 -3.76
C ARG A 504 -7.65 11.05 -3.15
N ALA A 505 -6.47 10.43 -3.26
CA ALA A 505 -6.18 9.14 -2.66
C ALA A 505 -6.29 9.17 -1.13
N ALA A 506 -5.76 10.23 -0.48
CA ALA A 506 -5.83 10.39 0.97
C ALA A 506 -7.28 10.50 1.49
N VAL A 507 -8.11 11.30 0.83
CA VAL A 507 -9.54 11.45 1.17
C VAL A 507 -10.29 10.12 1.01
N LEU A 508 -10.03 9.38 -0.08
CA LEU A 508 -10.62 8.07 -0.32
C LEU A 508 -10.20 7.05 0.76
N GLN A 509 -8.93 7.06 1.16
CA GLN A 509 -8.42 6.15 2.20
C GLN A 509 -9.09 6.42 3.55
N GLN A 510 -9.23 7.69 3.94
CA GLN A 510 -9.93 8.07 5.18
C GLN A 510 -11.41 7.65 5.16
N THR A 511 -12.07 7.82 4.01
CA THR A 511 -13.47 7.41 3.83
C THR A 511 -13.62 5.88 3.94
N ASN A 512 -12.75 5.12 3.27
CA ASN A 512 -12.73 3.66 3.34
C ASN A 512 -12.47 3.14 4.75
N ALA A 513 -11.54 3.75 5.50
CA ALA A 513 -11.28 3.38 6.89
C ALA A 513 -12.51 3.57 7.79
N THR A 514 -13.25 4.66 7.59
CA THR A 514 -14.50 4.94 8.33
C THR A 514 -15.58 3.90 8.00
N LEU A 515 -15.77 3.57 6.72
CA LEU A 515 -16.73 2.56 6.28
C LEU A 515 -16.39 1.16 6.81
N ALA A 516 -15.10 0.78 6.81
CA ALA A 516 -14.66 -0.50 7.35
C ALA A 516 -14.97 -0.63 8.85
N HIS A 517 -14.75 0.44 9.62
CA HIS A 517 -15.08 0.47 11.04
C HIS A 517 -16.59 0.33 11.30
N LEU A 518 -17.42 1.08 10.55
CA LEU A 518 -18.88 0.96 10.64
C LEU A 518 -19.39 -0.44 10.23
N SER A 519 -18.77 -1.07 9.23
CA SER A 519 -19.11 -2.43 8.80
C SER A 519 -18.83 -3.47 9.90
N ALA A 520 -17.72 -3.34 10.62
CA ALA A 520 -17.40 -4.25 11.74
C ALA A 520 -18.43 -4.13 12.87
N ILE A 521 -18.85 -2.91 13.19
CA ILE A 521 -19.90 -2.64 14.18
C ILE A 521 -21.24 -3.23 13.74
N GLY A 522 -21.60 -3.08 12.47
CA GLY A 522 -22.80 -3.69 11.91
C GLY A 522 -22.83 -5.21 12.02
N GLN A 523 -21.69 -5.87 11.80
CA GLN A 523 -21.56 -7.33 11.97
C GLN A 523 -21.77 -7.77 13.43
N GLU A 524 -21.25 -7.02 14.41
CA GLU A 524 -21.48 -7.32 15.84
C GLU A 524 -22.97 -7.19 16.20
N ILE A 525 -23.62 -6.09 15.79
CA ILE A 525 -25.02 -5.82 16.13
C ILE A 525 -25.94 -6.87 15.50
N THR A 526 -25.73 -7.20 14.22
CA THR A 526 -26.59 -8.15 13.48
C THR A 526 -26.36 -9.62 13.84
N ALA A 527 -25.28 -9.95 14.56
CA ALA A 527 -25.03 -11.30 15.06
C ALA A 527 -25.92 -11.70 16.25
N HIS A 528 -26.56 -10.73 16.92
CA HIS A 528 -27.45 -11.01 18.03
C HIS A 528 -28.85 -11.44 17.54
N LEU A 529 -29.34 -12.57 18.06
CA LEU A 529 -30.68 -13.10 17.78
C LEU A 529 -31.70 -12.78 18.90
N ASP A 530 -31.28 -11.98 19.89
CA ASP A 530 -32.08 -11.58 21.04
C ASP A 530 -32.21 -10.05 21.07
N ALA A 531 -33.43 -9.55 21.22
CA ALA A 531 -33.70 -8.11 21.13
C ALA A 531 -32.97 -7.32 22.23
N ASP A 532 -32.87 -7.85 23.45
CA ASP A 532 -32.18 -7.18 24.55
C ASP A 532 -30.66 -7.10 24.31
N ALA A 533 -30.07 -8.15 23.73
CA ALA A 533 -28.68 -8.13 23.31
C ALA A 533 -28.42 -7.09 22.20
N VAL A 534 -29.33 -6.97 21.23
CA VAL A 534 -29.26 -5.94 20.17
C VAL A 534 -29.31 -4.53 20.78
N PHE A 535 -30.22 -4.27 21.72
CA PHE A 535 -30.32 -2.96 22.36
C PHE A 535 -29.04 -2.58 23.12
N ARG A 536 -28.46 -3.52 23.89
CA ARG A 536 -27.19 -3.30 24.60
C ARG A 536 -26.00 -3.07 23.65
N ALA A 537 -25.99 -3.74 22.50
CA ALA A 537 -24.95 -3.53 21.49
C ALA A 537 -25.09 -2.14 20.84
N LEU A 538 -26.31 -1.74 20.47
CA LEU A 538 -26.60 -0.42 19.93
C LEU A 538 -26.22 0.69 20.92
N ASP A 539 -26.61 0.56 22.19
CA ASP A 539 -26.29 1.51 23.26
C ASP A 539 -24.78 1.77 23.39
N ARG A 540 -23.98 0.69 23.44
CA ARG A 540 -22.52 0.76 23.55
C ARG A 540 -21.87 1.47 22.36
N HIS A 541 -22.29 1.12 21.15
CA HIS A 541 -21.71 1.69 19.92
C HIS A 541 -22.15 3.13 19.67
N VAL A 542 -23.40 3.47 20.03
CA VAL A 542 -23.89 4.84 19.98
C VAL A 542 -23.08 5.74 20.92
N HIS A 543 -22.93 5.37 22.20
CA HIS A 543 -22.15 6.17 23.16
C HIS A 543 -20.64 6.18 22.85
N GLY A 544 -20.12 5.17 22.14
CA GLY A 544 -18.72 5.12 21.72
C GLY A 544 -18.39 5.99 20.50
N LEU A 545 -19.38 6.27 19.64
CA LEU A 545 -19.18 6.97 18.36
C LEU A 545 -19.80 8.36 18.28
N LEU A 546 -20.83 8.62 19.07
CA LEU A 546 -21.62 9.85 19.06
C LEU A 546 -21.66 10.44 20.45
N ASP A 547 -21.73 11.78 20.53
CA ASP A 547 -22.08 12.45 21.78
C ASP A 547 -23.57 12.24 22.07
N ALA A 548 -23.87 11.18 22.82
CA ALA A 548 -25.22 10.80 23.21
C ALA A 548 -25.32 10.80 24.73
N THR A 549 -26.07 11.76 25.28
CA THR A 549 -26.45 11.76 26.70
C THR A 549 -27.75 10.99 26.93
N HIS A 550 -28.61 10.95 25.91
CA HIS A 550 -29.85 10.17 25.87
C HIS A 550 -29.85 9.30 24.63
N PHE A 551 -30.20 8.02 24.80
CA PHE A 551 -30.39 7.06 23.72
C PHE A 551 -31.67 6.26 23.97
N SER A 552 -32.53 6.16 22.96
CA SER A 552 -33.73 5.32 23.07
C SER A 552 -34.19 4.72 21.74
N VAL A 553 -34.80 3.55 21.84
CA VAL A 553 -35.40 2.80 20.73
C VAL A 553 -36.89 2.62 21.01
N PHE A 554 -37.70 3.17 20.15
CA PHE A 554 -39.15 3.02 20.15
C PHE A 554 -39.55 1.98 19.10
N LEU A 555 -40.35 0.99 19.48
CA LEU A 555 -40.89 -0.02 18.55
C LEU A 555 -42.39 0.19 18.33
N LEU A 556 -42.84 -0.10 17.12
CA LEU A 556 -44.26 -0.11 16.77
C LEU A 556 -44.93 -1.33 17.41
N GLU A 557 -46.03 -1.11 18.11
CA GLU A 557 -46.79 -2.21 18.70
C GLU A 557 -47.62 -2.97 17.66
N PRO A 558 -48.02 -4.24 17.93
CA PRO A 558 -48.80 -5.05 16.99
C PRO A 558 -50.15 -4.45 16.59
N ASP A 559 -50.69 -3.52 17.37
CA ASP A 559 -51.92 -2.78 17.06
C ASP A 559 -51.74 -1.78 15.90
N GLY A 560 -50.48 -1.45 15.55
CA GLY A 560 -50.12 -0.47 14.53
C GLY A 560 -50.49 0.97 14.89
N GLN A 561 -50.90 1.25 16.13
CA GLN A 561 -51.46 2.54 16.57
C GLN A 561 -50.59 3.25 17.61
N HIS A 562 -49.65 2.54 18.24
CA HIS A 562 -48.80 3.10 19.28
C HIS A 562 -47.31 2.76 19.09
N LEU A 563 -46.45 3.72 19.48
CA LEU A 563 -45.01 3.53 19.66
C LEU A 563 -44.70 3.35 21.14
N ARG A 564 -44.01 2.28 21.50
CA ARG A 564 -43.55 2.01 22.87
C ARG A 564 -42.04 2.14 22.95
N CYS A 565 -41.55 2.80 23.99
CA CYS A 565 -40.13 2.78 24.34
C CYS A 565 -39.74 1.35 24.73
N ALA A 566 -39.02 0.67 23.84
CA ALA A 566 -38.55 -0.70 24.05
C ALA A 566 -37.22 -0.71 24.81
N PHE A 567 -36.38 0.30 24.57
CA PHE A 567 -35.13 0.51 25.27
C PHE A 567 -34.87 2.00 25.42
N GLY A 568 -34.33 2.43 26.55
CA GLY A 568 -34.05 3.83 26.79
C GLY A 568 -33.10 4.03 27.96
N VAL A 569 -32.04 4.81 27.74
CA VAL A 569 -31.02 5.17 28.73
C VAL A 569 -30.72 6.66 28.62
N GLU A 570 -30.64 7.34 29.75
CA GLU A 570 -30.15 8.72 29.86
C GLU A 570 -29.09 8.79 30.97
N ALA A 571 -27.91 9.32 30.64
CA ALA A 571 -26.77 9.42 31.55
C ALA A 571 -26.44 8.11 32.29
N GLY A 572 -26.63 6.96 31.62
CA GLY A 572 -26.40 5.62 32.19
C GLY A 572 -27.54 5.07 33.07
N GLN A 573 -28.67 5.78 33.21
CA GLN A 573 -29.85 5.31 33.94
C GLN A 573 -31.00 4.95 32.99
N PRO A 574 -31.79 3.90 33.30
CA PRO A 574 -32.90 3.48 32.46
C PRO A 574 -34.04 4.50 32.49
N LEU A 575 -34.61 4.76 31.31
CA LEU A 575 -35.73 5.68 31.14
C LEU A 575 -37.07 5.04 31.56
N PRO A 576 -38.04 5.85 32.01
CA PRO A 576 -39.38 5.35 32.35
C PRO A 576 -40.12 4.85 31.10
N ALA A 577 -40.97 3.84 31.30
CA ALA A 577 -41.75 3.24 30.22
C ALA A 577 -42.72 4.28 29.62
N THR A 578 -42.41 4.70 28.39
CA THR A 578 -43.15 5.77 27.69
C THR A 578 -43.83 5.19 26.44
N ARG A 579 -45.06 5.62 26.17
CA ARG A 579 -45.88 5.19 25.03
C ARG A 579 -46.48 6.41 24.34
N TYR A 580 -46.35 6.50 23.02
CA TYR A 580 -46.87 7.58 22.19
C TYR A 580 -47.92 7.04 21.22
N ALA A 581 -49.07 7.71 21.10
CA ALA A 581 -50.05 7.41 20.06
C ALA A 581 -49.56 7.94 18.71
N LEU A 582 -49.76 7.21 17.61
CA LEU A 582 -49.38 7.67 16.27
C LEU A 582 -50.15 8.93 15.82
N ALA A 583 -51.26 9.25 16.49
CA ALA A 583 -52.02 10.49 16.28
C ALA A 583 -51.35 11.73 16.91
N ASP A 584 -50.37 11.55 17.80
CA ASP A 584 -49.65 12.66 18.44
C ASP A 584 -48.79 13.40 17.42
N GLN A 585 -49.19 14.63 17.11
CA GLN A 585 -48.49 15.48 16.14
C GLN A 585 -47.26 16.19 16.71
N GLN A 586 -47.08 16.18 18.04
CA GLN A 586 -45.97 16.87 18.69
C GLN A 586 -44.76 15.96 18.91
N ALA A 587 -44.96 14.65 19.04
CA ALA A 587 -43.87 13.69 19.28
C ALA A 587 -42.94 13.54 18.06
N ASN A 588 -41.66 13.93 18.19
CA ASN A 588 -40.68 13.83 17.10
C ASN A 588 -40.37 12.37 16.69
N SER A 589 -40.48 11.41 17.62
CA SER A 589 -40.40 9.98 17.28
C SER A 589 -41.53 9.54 16.36
N VAL A 590 -42.76 10.03 16.58
CA VAL A 590 -43.90 9.76 15.70
C VAL A 590 -43.72 10.48 14.35
N ARG A 591 -43.20 11.71 14.37
CA ARG A 591 -42.89 12.47 13.14
C ARG A 591 -41.89 11.75 12.25
N SER A 592 -40.78 11.25 12.81
CA SER A 592 -39.76 10.50 12.05
C SER A 592 -40.34 9.21 11.46
N LEU A 593 -41.18 8.49 12.21
CA LEU A 593 -41.87 7.29 11.72
C LEU A 593 -42.82 7.60 10.55
N ARG A 594 -43.63 8.66 10.66
CA ARG A 594 -44.61 9.06 9.64
C ARG A 594 -43.94 9.57 8.37
N GLU A 595 -42.92 10.42 8.51
CA GLU A 595 -42.21 11.01 7.37
C GLU A 595 -41.17 10.04 6.76
N ARG A 596 -40.88 8.91 7.43
CA ARG A 596 -39.89 7.90 7.03
C ARG A 596 -38.52 8.49 6.69
N ARG A 597 -38.10 9.50 7.46
CA ARG A 597 -36.81 10.18 7.28
C ARG A 597 -36.22 10.59 8.62
N GLU A 598 -34.93 10.90 8.59
CA GLU A 598 -34.25 11.51 9.72
C GLU A 598 -34.83 12.89 10.05
N ILE A 599 -34.93 13.20 11.35
CA ILE A 599 -35.37 14.48 11.87
C ILE A 599 -34.30 14.98 12.84
N LEU A 600 -33.63 16.07 12.48
CA LEU A 600 -32.71 16.80 13.36
C LEU A 600 -33.45 17.99 13.96
N VAL A 601 -33.38 18.13 15.28
CA VAL A 601 -33.95 19.25 16.04
C VAL A 601 -32.82 19.91 16.81
N GLU A 602 -32.64 21.21 16.60
CA GLU A 602 -31.68 22.04 17.34
C GLU A 602 -32.47 23.06 18.16
N LEU A 603 -32.15 23.15 19.45
CA LEU A 603 -32.79 24.03 20.42
C LEU A 603 -31.78 25.04 20.96
N GLU A 604 -32.26 26.25 21.26
CA GLU A 604 -31.46 27.24 21.98
C GLU A 604 -31.42 26.92 23.48
N ALA A 605 -30.37 27.37 24.18
CA ALA A 605 -30.12 27.03 25.59
C ALA A 605 -31.27 27.38 26.55
N ASP A 606 -32.08 28.39 26.19
CA ASP A 606 -33.22 28.88 26.99
C ASP A 606 -34.58 28.34 26.50
N ALA A 607 -34.61 27.48 25.47
CA ALA A 607 -35.83 26.94 24.90
C ALA A 607 -36.30 25.65 25.61
N LEU A 608 -37.61 25.50 25.80
CA LEU A 608 -38.20 24.27 26.35
C LEU A 608 -38.00 23.09 25.38
N THR A 609 -37.41 21.98 25.84
CA THR A 609 -37.32 20.74 25.06
C THR A 609 -38.72 20.19 24.78
N PRO A 610 -39.17 20.12 23.51
CA PRO A 610 -40.51 19.65 23.17
C PRO A 610 -40.70 18.19 23.58
N ASN A 611 -41.78 17.88 24.30
CA ASN A 611 -42.11 16.52 24.78
C ASN A 611 -41.00 15.87 25.61
N LEU A 612 -40.30 16.67 26.42
CA LEU A 612 -39.39 16.17 27.45
C LEU A 612 -40.12 15.18 28.37
N ILE A 613 -39.55 14.00 28.54
CA ILE A 613 -40.10 13.00 29.47
C ILE A 613 -39.92 13.56 30.89
N PRO A 614 -40.96 13.62 31.73
CA PRO A 614 -40.83 14.17 33.08
C PRO A 614 -39.72 13.47 33.88
N GLY A 615 -38.73 14.25 34.34
CA GLY A 615 -37.58 13.74 35.09
C GLY A 615 -36.30 13.53 34.27
N THR A 616 -36.30 13.79 32.96
CA THR A 616 -35.12 13.69 32.09
C THR A 616 -34.41 15.04 31.89
N LEU A 617 -33.17 15.01 31.39
CA LEU A 617 -32.34 16.20 31.19
C LEU A 617 -32.77 17.02 29.96
N PRO A 618 -32.73 18.36 30.01
CA PRO A 618 -33.01 19.20 28.85
C PRO A 618 -31.85 19.13 27.85
N THR A 619 -32.09 18.53 26.69
CA THR A 619 -31.11 18.36 25.60
C THR A 619 -31.24 19.46 24.55
N LEU A 620 -30.13 19.81 23.90
CA LEU A 620 -30.03 20.92 22.93
C LEU A 620 -30.01 20.46 21.48
N THR A 621 -29.50 19.25 21.20
CA THR A 621 -29.51 18.66 19.86
C THR A 621 -30.13 17.27 19.93
N LEU A 622 -31.18 17.02 19.14
CA LEU A 622 -31.90 15.75 19.11
C LEU A 622 -31.95 15.22 17.68
N LEU A 623 -31.59 13.95 17.49
CA LEU A 623 -31.65 13.27 16.20
C LEU A 623 -32.54 12.04 16.30
N PHE A 624 -33.48 11.91 15.36
CA PHE A 624 -34.42 10.79 15.25
C PHE A 624 -34.28 10.16 13.86
N ALA A 625 -34.26 8.84 13.78
CA ALA A 625 -34.26 8.15 12.50
C ALA A 625 -35.07 6.84 12.56
N PRO A 626 -35.78 6.49 11.48
CA PRO A 626 -36.62 5.30 11.45
C PRO A 626 -35.78 4.03 11.36
N LEU A 627 -36.24 2.97 12.03
CA LEU A 627 -35.70 1.61 11.92
C LEU A 627 -36.45 0.88 10.80
N THR A 628 -35.88 0.83 9.61
CA THR A 628 -36.53 0.28 8.42
C THR A 628 -35.81 -0.94 7.85
N VAL A 629 -36.57 -1.99 7.52
CA VAL A 629 -36.10 -3.17 6.79
C VAL A 629 -36.96 -3.30 5.53
N GLY A 630 -36.37 -3.07 4.35
CA GLY A 630 -37.13 -2.96 3.10
C GLY A 630 -38.16 -1.82 3.18
N GLU A 631 -39.43 -2.11 2.89
CA GLU A 631 -40.53 -1.13 3.01
C GLU A 631 -41.18 -1.08 4.41
N ARG A 632 -40.77 -1.96 5.33
CA ARG A 632 -41.36 -2.10 6.67
C ARG A 632 -40.64 -1.22 7.68
N VAL A 633 -41.39 -0.46 8.48
CA VAL A 633 -40.86 0.34 9.59
C VAL A 633 -41.11 -0.40 10.90
N LEU A 634 -40.04 -0.75 11.61
CA LEU A 634 -40.10 -1.44 12.90
C LEU A 634 -40.32 -0.47 14.07
N GLY A 635 -39.85 0.76 13.91
CA GLY A 635 -39.76 1.71 15.00
C GLY A 635 -38.93 2.94 14.66
N VAL A 636 -38.50 3.65 15.69
CA VAL A 636 -37.65 4.84 15.59
C VAL A 636 -36.59 4.79 16.67
N MET A 637 -35.37 5.14 16.29
CA MET A 637 -34.24 5.31 17.20
C MET A 637 -33.94 6.80 17.37
N THR A 638 -33.50 7.20 18.56
CA THR A 638 -33.11 8.59 18.82
C THR A 638 -31.90 8.70 19.74
N VAL A 639 -31.06 9.69 19.43
CA VAL A 639 -29.93 10.16 20.25
C VAL A 639 -30.08 11.64 20.53
N GLN A 640 -29.68 12.08 21.72
CA GLN A 640 -29.74 13.48 22.09
C GLN A 640 -28.50 13.89 22.91
N SER A 641 -28.07 15.13 22.72
CA SER A 641 -26.90 15.73 23.39
C SER A 641 -27.28 17.00 24.13
N LEU A 642 -26.57 17.26 25.24
CA LEU A 642 -26.60 18.53 25.96
C LEU A 642 -25.83 19.64 25.23
N GLN A 643 -25.08 19.32 24.18
CA GLN A 643 -24.32 20.28 23.37
C GLN A 643 -25.18 20.78 22.21
N ALA A 644 -25.06 22.08 21.89
CA ALA A 644 -25.67 22.65 20.71
C ALA A 644 -24.89 22.23 19.45
N ARG A 645 -25.62 21.91 18.37
CA ARG A 645 -25.07 21.50 17.06
C ARG A 645 -24.14 20.27 17.14
N ALA A 646 -24.49 19.31 17.98
CA ALA A 646 -23.68 18.13 18.22
C ALA A 646 -23.63 17.15 17.02
N TYR A 647 -24.58 17.22 16.09
CA TYR A 647 -24.74 16.23 15.02
C TYR A 647 -24.60 16.84 13.62
N GLY A 648 -23.38 16.79 13.07
CA GLY A 648 -23.08 17.18 11.70
C GLY A 648 -23.37 16.08 10.67
N GLU A 649 -22.90 16.26 9.44
CA GLU A 649 -23.08 15.27 8.36
C GLU A 649 -22.46 13.90 8.72
N ARG A 650 -21.30 13.92 9.39
CA ARG A 650 -20.61 12.70 9.84
C ARG A 650 -21.43 11.93 10.87
N GLU A 651 -21.92 12.61 11.90
CA GLU A 651 -22.69 12.00 12.98
C GLU A 651 -24.02 11.44 12.46
N ARG A 652 -24.67 12.14 11.52
CA ARG A 652 -25.90 11.67 10.86
C ARG A 652 -25.67 10.41 10.02
N LEU A 653 -24.56 10.35 9.27
CA LEU A 653 -24.18 9.16 8.51
C LEU A 653 -23.95 7.95 9.45
N ILE A 654 -23.22 8.15 10.54
CA ILE A 654 -22.96 7.11 11.54
C ILE A 654 -24.30 6.64 12.15
N PHE A 655 -25.13 7.57 12.61
CA PHE A 655 -26.40 7.26 13.26
C PHE A 655 -27.38 6.53 12.32
N GLY A 656 -27.54 7.00 11.08
CA GLY A 656 -28.37 6.34 10.09
C GLY A 656 -27.90 4.93 9.75
N THR A 657 -26.58 4.71 9.72
CA THR A 657 -25.99 3.37 9.52
C THR A 657 -26.29 2.45 10.70
N LEU A 658 -26.17 2.93 11.95
CA LEU A 658 -26.54 2.17 13.14
C LEU A 658 -28.04 1.84 13.17
N CYS A 659 -28.92 2.75 12.72
CA CYS A 659 -30.35 2.48 12.57
C CYS A 659 -30.62 1.33 11.60
N ALA A 660 -29.94 1.31 10.45
CA ALA A 660 -30.11 0.24 9.47
C ALA A 660 -29.69 -1.12 10.04
N TYR A 661 -28.53 -1.20 10.70
CA TYR A 661 -28.09 -2.45 11.34
C TYR A 661 -29.00 -2.87 12.51
N GLY A 662 -29.42 -1.93 13.34
CA GLY A 662 -30.36 -2.18 14.44
C GLY A 662 -31.71 -2.69 13.93
N ALA A 663 -32.22 -2.14 12.83
CA ALA A 663 -33.47 -2.59 12.23
C ALA A 663 -33.36 -4.05 11.74
N ILE A 664 -32.29 -4.40 11.02
CA ILE A 664 -32.04 -5.76 10.54
C ILE A 664 -31.94 -6.74 11.72
N ALA A 665 -31.18 -6.38 12.76
CA ALA A 665 -30.95 -7.24 13.91
C ALA A 665 -32.26 -7.49 14.71
N LEU A 666 -33.08 -6.46 14.89
CA LEU A 666 -34.37 -6.58 15.59
C LEU A 666 -35.40 -7.39 14.78
N ASP A 667 -35.41 -7.28 13.46
CA ASP A 667 -36.25 -8.12 12.59
C ASP A 667 -35.85 -9.60 12.65
N ASN A 668 -34.54 -9.87 12.64
CA ASN A 668 -34.01 -11.23 12.79
C ASN A 668 -34.39 -11.84 14.15
N ALA A 669 -34.25 -11.08 15.24
CA ALA A 669 -34.62 -11.55 16.58
C ALA A 669 -36.12 -11.88 16.67
N ALA A 670 -36.99 -11.03 16.09
CA ALA A 670 -38.43 -11.29 16.06
C ALA A 670 -38.79 -12.53 15.24
N THR A 671 -38.17 -12.70 14.07
CA THR A 671 -38.40 -13.85 13.18
C THR A 671 -37.94 -15.17 13.83
N GLN A 672 -36.81 -15.17 14.53
CA GLN A 672 -36.28 -16.34 15.21
C GLN A 672 -37.21 -16.81 16.34
N ALA A 673 -37.80 -15.88 17.09
CA ALA A 673 -38.77 -16.20 18.12
C ALA A 673 -40.02 -16.90 17.54
N GLU A 674 -40.52 -16.45 16.40
CA GLU A 674 -41.67 -17.07 15.72
C GLU A 674 -41.37 -18.49 15.19
N LEU A 675 -40.17 -18.71 14.64
CA LEU A 675 -39.76 -20.02 14.13
C LEU A 675 -39.63 -21.08 15.22
N LEU A 676 -39.20 -20.70 16.43
CA LEU A 676 -39.11 -21.61 17.56
C LEU A 676 -40.49 -22.11 18.00
N ASP A 677 -41.49 -21.23 18.04
CA ASP A 677 -42.86 -21.58 18.41
C ASP A 677 -43.50 -22.56 17.42
N LYS A 678 -43.34 -22.30 16.11
CA LYS A 678 -43.85 -23.18 15.04
C LYS A 678 -43.23 -24.58 15.04
N ASN A 679 -41.94 -24.70 15.36
CA ASN A 679 -41.28 -26.02 15.43
C ASN A 679 -41.85 -26.91 16.54
N LEU A 680 -42.17 -26.32 17.69
CA LEU A 680 -42.78 -27.02 18.82
C LEU A 680 -44.17 -27.56 18.47
N GLU A 681 -44.96 -26.81 17.71
CA GLU A 681 -46.28 -27.24 17.24
C GLU A 681 -46.19 -28.43 16.26
N LEU A 682 -45.27 -28.35 15.29
CA LEU A 682 -45.05 -29.40 14.30
C LEU A 682 -44.62 -30.73 14.95
N GLN A 683 -43.76 -30.66 15.96
CA GLN A 683 -43.25 -31.85 16.64
C GLN A 683 -44.36 -32.62 17.38
N ARG A 684 -45.36 -31.92 17.93
CA ARG A 684 -46.55 -32.54 18.56
C ARG A 684 -47.46 -33.23 17.54
N ALA A 685 -47.62 -32.64 16.35
CA ALA A 685 -48.43 -33.21 15.28
C ALA A 685 -47.84 -34.53 14.73
N TYR A 686 -46.50 -34.61 14.61
CA TYR A 686 -45.82 -35.82 14.15
C TYR A 686 -46.04 -37.02 15.09
N GLN A 687 -46.02 -36.82 16.41
CA GLN A 687 -46.20 -37.90 17.38
C GLN A 687 -47.60 -38.53 17.31
N ALA A 688 -48.65 -37.72 17.10
CA ALA A 688 -50.03 -38.22 16.99
C ALA A 688 -50.27 -39.08 15.73
N LEU A 689 -49.54 -38.81 14.65
CA LEU A 689 -49.61 -39.57 13.38
C LEU A 689 -48.97 -40.96 13.48
N GLU A 690 -47.95 -41.12 14.32
CA GLU A 690 -47.21 -42.39 14.46
C GLU A 690 -48.05 -43.47 15.15
N GLU A 691 -48.84 -43.12 16.18
CA GLU A 691 -49.64 -44.08 16.95
C GLU A 691 -50.79 -44.72 16.14
N VAL A 692 -51.44 -43.97 15.25
CA VAL A 692 -52.53 -44.47 14.37
C VAL A 692 -52.00 -45.47 13.33
N SER A 693 -50.72 -45.39 12.97
CA SER A 693 -50.09 -46.21 11.94
C SER A 693 -49.75 -47.64 12.38
N LEU A 694 -49.71 -47.92 13.70
CA LEU A 694 -49.20 -49.17 14.28
C LEU A 694 -50.28 -50.12 14.84
N THR A 695 -51.55 -49.74 14.72
CA THR A 695 -52.70 -50.53 15.19
C THR A 695 -53.61 -50.93 14.03
N ASP A 696 -54.29 -52.07 14.17
CA ASP A 696 -55.35 -52.50 13.25
C ASP A 696 -56.65 -51.80 13.64
N GLN A 697 -57.25 -51.06 12.70
CA GLN A 697 -58.40 -50.20 12.98
C GLN A 697 -59.67 -50.98 13.36
N LEU A 698 -59.79 -52.25 12.95
CA LEU A 698 -60.97 -53.06 13.24
C LEU A 698 -60.87 -53.73 14.61
N THR A 699 -59.76 -54.41 14.89
CA THR A 699 -59.60 -55.23 16.08
C THR A 699 -58.93 -54.48 17.24
N GLY A 700 -58.30 -53.33 16.98
CA GLY A 700 -57.48 -52.63 17.97
C GLY A 700 -56.23 -53.42 18.42
N LEU A 701 -55.90 -54.53 17.74
CA LEU A 701 -54.62 -55.21 17.91
C LEU A 701 -53.49 -54.44 17.25
N ARG A 702 -52.25 -54.88 17.47
CA ARG A 702 -51.11 -54.41 16.68
C ARG A 702 -51.27 -54.92 15.24
N ASN A 703 -50.87 -54.10 14.27
CA ASN A 703 -50.88 -54.52 12.86
C ASN A 703 -49.52 -55.14 12.46
N ARG A 704 -49.47 -55.72 11.25
CA ARG A 704 -48.24 -56.31 10.71
C ARG A 704 -47.03 -55.36 10.73
N ARG A 705 -47.24 -54.04 10.55
CA ARG A 705 -46.17 -53.03 10.57
C ARG A 705 -45.54 -52.92 11.97
N PHE A 706 -46.35 -52.88 13.03
CA PHE A 706 -45.84 -52.90 14.41
C PHE A 706 -44.94 -54.12 14.64
N PHE A 707 -45.39 -55.31 14.25
CA PHE A 707 -44.63 -56.53 14.47
C PHE A 707 -43.25 -56.48 13.78
N LEU A 708 -43.20 -56.10 12.50
CA LEU A 708 -41.94 -56.00 11.75
C LEU A 708 -40.96 -55.00 12.37
N GLN A 709 -41.46 -53.94 13.01
CA GLN A 709 -40.62 -52.93 13.66
C GLN A 709 -40.04 -53.40 15.00
N HIS A 710 -40.68 -54.35 15.69
CA HIS A 710 -40.35 -54.70 17.07
C HIS A 710 -39.75 -56.11 17.23
N VAL A 711 -40.06 -57.05 16.32
CA VAL A 711 -39.64 -58.47 16.43
C VAL A 711 -38.12 -58.64 16.52
N ASP A 712 -37.34 -57.83 15.81
CA ASP A 712 -35.87 -57.96 15.80
C ASP A 712 -35.25 -57.73 17.19
N ALA A 713 -35.86 -56.86 18.00
CA ALA A 713 -35.40 -56.62 19.37
C ALA A 713 -35.66 -57.85 20.27
N ASP A 714 -36.84 -58.47 20.19
CA ASP A 714 -37.16 -59.68 20.94
C ASP A 714 -36.33 -60.88 20.48
N VAL A 715 -36.08 -61.00 19.17
CA VAL A 715 -35.19 -62.01 18.59
C VAL A 715 -33.75 -61.84 19.10
N ALA A 716 -33.23 -60.61 19.12
CA ALA A 716 -31.92 -60.33 19.67
C ALA A 716 -31.81 -60.72 21.16
N LEU A 717 -32.84 -60.41 21.96
CA LEU A 717 -32.91 -60.83 23.36
C LEU A 717 -32.98 -62.35 23.51
N SER A 718 -33.75 -63.04 22.65
CA SER A 718 -33.82 -64.51 22.66
C SER A 718 -32.49 -65.15 22.33
N LEU A 719 -31.78 -64.66 21.30
CA LEU A 719 -30.48 -65.19 20.89
C LEU A 719 -29.39 -64.97 21.96
N ARG A 720 -29.41 -63.84 22.66
CA ARG A 720 -28.46 -63.57 23.76
C ARG A 720 -28.52 -64.65 24.86
N ARG A 721 -29.70 -65.19 25.16
CA ARG A 721 -29.85 -66.28 26.16
C ARG A 721 -29.16 -67.57 25.76
N TYR A 722 -28.99 -67.79 24.45
CA TYR A 722 -28.24 -68.92 23.92
C TYR A 722 -26.73 -68.65 23.81
N ASP A 723 -26.31 -67.37 23.90
CA ASP A 723 -24.90 -66.99 23.97
C ASP A 723 -24.36 -67.02 25.42
N GLU A 724 -25.24 -66.93 26.42
CA GLU A 724 -24.85 -66.98 27.84
C GLU A 724 -24.38 -68.40 28.25
N PRO A 725 -23.13 -68.57 28.75
CA PRO A 725 -22.61 -69.86 29.16
C PRO A 725 -23.27 -70.35 30.46
N SER A 726 -24.35 -71.10 30.34
CA SER A 726 -24.99 -71.78 31.47
C SER A 726 -24.19 -73.06 31.83
N ALA A 727 -23.12 -72.91 32.63
CA ALA A 727 -22.52 -73.96 33.49
C ALA A 727 -21.99 -75.25 32.76
N PRO A 728 -21.22 -76.15 33.42
CA PRO A 728 -20.30 -77.12 32.78
C PRO A 728 -20.96 -78.19 31.87
N PRO A 729 -20.17 -78.90 31.04
CA PRO A 729 -20.66 -79.76 29.96
C PRO A 729 -21.49 -80.95 30.48
N LEU A 730 -22.73 -81.05 30.01
CA LEU A 730 -23.65 -82.17 30.22
C LEU A 730 -23.23 -83.37 29.36
N ALA A 731 -22.23 -84.12 29.81
CA ALA A 731 -21.95 -85.46 29.29
C ALA A 731 -22.63 -86.59 30.08
N GLU A 732 -23.23 -86.37 31.26
CA GLU A 732 -23.64 -87.50 32.11
C GLU A 732 -24.98 -87.42 32.88
N ARG A 733 -25.81 -86.37 32.73
CA ARG A 733 -27.16 -86.33 33.34
C ARG A 733 -28.11 -85.54 32.45
N GLY A 734 -29.17 -86.16 31.92
CA GLY A 734 -30.09 -85.53 30.97
C GLY A 734 -30.92 -84.38 31.54
N GLU A 735 -30.35 -83.17 31.59
CA GLU A 735 -31.03 -81.93 32.02
C GLU A 735 -30.85 -80.78 31.00
N ALA A 736 -31.81 -79.84 31.00
CA ALA A 736 -32.40 -79.20 29.82
C ALA A 736 -31.67 -77.99 29.20
N LEU A 737 -31.95 -77.79 27.90
CA LEU A 737 -31.75 -76.54 27.12
C LEU A 737 -32.33 -75.31 27.84
N PRO A 738 -31.99 -74.06 27.42
CA PRO A 738 -32.65 -72.85 27.94
C PRO A 738 -34.18 -73.03 27.99
N ASP A 739 -34.74 -72.87 29.19
CA ASP A 739 -36.12 -73.27 29.52
C ASP A 739 -37.19 -72.40 28.81
N LYS A 740 -36.82 -71.35 28.07
CA LYS A 740 -37.78 -70.34 27.56
C LYS A 740 -37.38 -69.73 26.23
N ASP A 741 -38.17 -70.03 25.21
CA ASP A 741 -38.04 -69.58 23.82
C ASP A 741 -39.09 -68.53 23.43
N LEU A 742 -38.92 -68.00 22.22
CA LEU A 742 -40.00 -67.35 21.48
C LEU A 742 -40.83 -68.42 20.77
N VAL A 743 -42.15 -68.34 20.86
CA VAL A 743 -43.04 -69.26 20.13
C VAL A 743 -43.95 -68.46 19.22
N PHE A 744 -43.88 -68.75 17.93
CA PHE A 744 -44.72 -68.12 16.90
C PHE A 744 -45.93 -69.00 16.64
N PHE A 745 -47.13 -68.49 16.92
CA PHE A 745 -48.40 -69.12 16.60
C PHE A 745 -49.06 -68.37 15.44
N LEU A 746 -49.35 -69.07 14.35
CA LEU A 746 -50.30 -68.62 13.34
C LEU A 746 -51.65 -69.25 13.64
N VAL A 747 -52.65 -68.40 13.83
CA VAL A 747 -54.03 -68.78 14.13
C VAL A 747 -54.91 -68.31 13.00
N ASP A 748 -55.68 -69.21 12.42
CA ASP A 748 -56.59 -68.92 11.32
C ASP A 748 -57.98 -69.48 11.61
N LEU A 749 -59.00 -68.66 11.38
CA LEU A 749 -60.40 -69.04 11.57
C LEU A 749 -60.85 -69.99 10.46
N ASP A 750 -61.28 -71.19 10.85
CA ASP A 750 -61.69 -72.21 9.91
C ASP A 750 -62.97 -71.78 9.19
N HIS A 751 -62.95 -71.88 7.86
CA HIS A 751 -64.09 -71.53 7.01
C HIS A 751 -64.61 -70.10 7.25
N PHE A 752 -63.71 -69.14 7.53
CA PHE A 752 -64.09 -67.74 7.76
C PHE A 752 -64.76 -67.10 6.54
N LYS A 753 -64.28 -67.43 5.33
CA LYS A 753 -64.90 -66.95 4.09
C LYS A 753 -66.39 -67.29 4.00
N GLU A 754 -66.80 -68.47 4.48
CA GLU A 754 -68.22 -68.85 4.51
C GLU A 754 -69.06 -67.95 5.44
N VAL A 755 -68.45 -67.38 6.49
CA VAL A 755 -69.11 -66.39 7.36
C VAL A 755 -69.42 -65.12 6.57
N ASN A 756 -68.42 -64.61 5.85
CA ASN A 756 -68.61 -63.43 4.99
C ASN A 756 -69.62 -63.70 3.87
N ASP A 757 -69.50 -64.87 3.22
CA ASP A 757 -70.35 -65.22 2.09
C ASP A 757 -71.81 -65.47 2.53
N SER A 758 -72.03 -65.98 3.75
CA SER A 758 -73.38 -66.33 4.25
C SER A 758 -74.05 -65.24 5.10
N HIS A 759 -73.27 -64.43 5.82
CA HIS A 759 -73.78 -63.45 6.80
C HIS A 759 -73.29 -62.01 6.54
N GLY A 760 -72.46 -61.79 5.51
CA GLY A 760 -71.92 -60.50 5.14
C GLY A 760 -70.67 -60.10 5.93
N HIS A 761 -69.94 -59.11 5.40
CA HIS A 761 -68.66 -58.66 5.96
C HIS A 761 -68.78 -58.10 7.38
N GLY A 762 -69.87 -57.40 7.73
CA GLY A 762 -70.07 -56.90 9.09
C GLY A 762 -70.20 -58.00 10.15
N ALA A 763 -70.74 -59.16 9.77
CA ALA A 763 -70.76 -60.34 10.63
C ALA A 763 -69.35 -60.94 10.77
N GLY A 764 -68.57 -60.99 9.67
CA GLY A 764 -67.17 -61.37 9.70
C GLY A 764 -66.32 -60.44 10.60
N ASP A 765 -66.52 -59.14 10.51
CA ASP A 765 -65.85 -58.13 11.33
C ASP A 765 -66.16 -58.34 12.82
N ALA A 766 -67.42 -58.58 13.18
CA ALA A 766 -67.81 -58.91 14.55
C ALA A 766 -67.17 -60.21 15.05
N VAL A 767 -66.99 -61.21 14.18
CA VAL A 767 -66.27 -62.45 14.49
C VAL A 767 -64.79 -62.17 14.73
N LEU A 768 -64.14 -61.29 13.95
CA LEU A 768 -62.73 -60.93 14.11
C LEU A 768 -62.47 -60.11 15.39
N VAL A 769 -63.38 -59.21 15.78
CA VAL A 769 -63.32 -58.51 17.07
C VAL A 769 -63.44 -59.49 18.23
N GLN A 770 -64.40 -60.40 18.19
CA GLN A 770 -64.54 -61.46 19.22
C GLN A 770 -63.36 -62.44 19.21
N MET A 771 -62.74 -62.67 18.05
CA MET A 771 -61.51 -63.47 17.94
C MET A 771 -60.36 -62.78 18.68
N GLN A 772 -60.21 -61.46 18.49
CA GLN A 772 -59.25 -60.65 19.25
C GLN A 772 -59.49 -60.75 20.77
N GLU A 773 -60.74 -60.69 21.23
CA GLU A 773 -61.08 -60.81 22.66
C GLU A 773 -60.68 -62.19 23.21
N ARG A 774 -61.01 -63.26 22.48
CA ARG A 774 -60.63 -64.64 22.81
C ARG A 774 -59.12 -64.83 22.89
N LEU A 775 -58.36 -64.23 21.97
CA LEU A 775 -56.90 -64.30 22.00
C LEU A 775 -56.31 -63.51 23.17
N ARG A 776 -56.88 -62.34 23.53
CA ARG A 776 -56.46 -61.57 24.73
C ARG A 776 -56.69 -62.33 26.04
N GLU A 777 -57.70 -63.19 26.12
CA GLU A 777 -57.91 -64.06 27.30
C GLU A 777 -56.84 -65.15 27.42
N VAL A 778 -56.20 -65.54 26.32
CA VAL A 778 -55.19 -66.60 26.30
C VAL A 778 -53.78 -66.06 26.60
N PHE A 779 -53.45 -64.90 26.07
CA PHE A 779 -52.09 -64.33 26.07
C PHE A 779 -51.92 -63.17 27.05
N ARG A 780 -50.68 -62.90 27.45
CA ARG A 780 -50.35 -61.83 28.40
C ARG A 780 -50.24 -60.49 27.67
N GLU A 781 -50.33 -59.38 28.40
CA GLU A 781 -50.04 -58.04 27.83
C GLU A 781 -48.62 -57.94 27.27
N SER A 782 -47.70 -58.74 27.80
CA SER A 782 -46.34 -58.83 27.27
C SER A 782 -46.28 -59.58 25.93
N ASP A 783 -47.26 -60.34 25.49
CA ASP A 783 -47.17 -61.06 24.22
C ASP A 783 -47.63 -60.16 23.05
N TYR A 784 -47.11 -60.40 21.85
CA TYR A 784 -47.59 -59.66 20.68
C TYR A 784 -48.79 -60.37 20.07
N LEU A 785 -49.93 -59.71 20.16
CA LEU A 785 -51.15 -60.08 19.44
C LEU A 785 -51.27 -59.21 18.19
N VAL A 786 -51.10 -59.83 17.03
CA VAL A 786 -51.01 -59.13 15.75
C VAL A 786 -52.07 -59.67 14.80
N ARG A 787 -52.90 -58.78 14.23
CA ARG A 787 -53.70 -59.17 13.06
C ARG A 787 -52.77 -59.16 11.85
N TRP A 788 -52.46 -60.36 11.36
CA TRP A 788 -51.43 -60.58 10.34
C TRP A 788 -51.93 -60.23 8.93
N GLY A 789 -53.19 -60.57 8.66
CA GLY A 789 -53.94 -60.28 7.44
C GLY A 789 -55.34 -60.89 7.56
N GLY A 790 -56.33 -60.40 6.81
CA GLY A 790 -57.69 -61.00 6.74
C GLY A 790 -58.23 -61.53 8.08
N GLU A 791 -58.28 -62.86 8.18
CA GLU A 791 -58.67 -63.69 9.31
C GLU A 791 -57.51 -64.36 10.09
N GLU A 792 -56.28 -64.05 9.71
CA GLU A 792 -55.06 -64.61 10.27
C GLU A 792 -54.51 -63.74 11.41
N PHE A 793 -54.19 -64.39 12.52
CA PHE A 793 -53.60 -63.78 13.70
C PHE A 793 -52.23 -64.39 13.95
N LEU A 794 -51.20 -63.54 14.01
CA LEU A 794 -49.88 -63.93 14.45
C LEU A 794 -49.74 -63.59 15.92
N VAL A 795 -49.34 -64.58 16.71
CA VAL A 795 -48.98 -64.38 18.11
C VAL A 795 -47.52 -64.73 18.33
N LEU A 796 -46.77 -63.78 18.91
CA LEU A 796 -45.45 -64.04 19.45
C LEU A 796 -45.55 -64.14 20.98
N ALA A 797 -45.51 -65.36 21.48
CA ALA A 797 -45.43 -65.63 22.91
C ALA A 797 -43.98 -65.50 23.37
N ARG A 798 -43.74 -64.62 24.35
CA ARG A 798 -42.39 -64.35 24.86
C ARG A 798 -42.07 -65.23 26.05
N ALA A 799 -40.82 -65.73 26.11
CA ALA A 799 -40.30 -66.50 27.22
C ALA A 799 -41.19 -67.71 27.62
N THR A 800 -41.55 -68.53 26.64
CA THR A 800 -42.40 -69.72 26.78
C THR A 800 -41.57 -70.98 26.63
N HIS A 801 -41.76 -71.99 27.49
CA HIS A 801 -41.02 -73.24 27.35
C HIS A 801 -41.48 -73.99 26.08
N ARG A 802 -40.55 -74.60 25.33
CA ARG A 802 -40.85 -75.23 24.04
C ARG A 802 -41.93 -76.31 24.12
N ASP A 803 -41.98 -77.05 25.23
CA ASP A 803 -43.00 -78.07 25.48
C ASP A 803 -44.36 -77.52 25.92
N GLU A 804 -44.43 -76.26 26.37
CA GLU A 804 -45.69 -75.60 26.73
C GLU A 804 -46.45 -75.11 25.49
N GLY A 805 -45.78 -74.95 24.35
CA GLY A 805 -46.40 -74.47 23.11
C GLY A 805 -47.65 -75.26 22.72
N LYS A 806 -47.65 -76.58 22.89
CA LYS A 806 -48.82 -77.44 22.63
C LYS A 806 -50.00 -77.16 23.56
N GLN A 807 -49.73 -76.81 24.82
CA GLN A 807 -50.77 -76.49 25.80
C GLN A 807 -51.38 -75.11 25.49
N VAL A 808 -50.56 -74.15 25.07
CA VAL A 808 -51.02 -72.83 24.63
C VAL A 808 -51.85 -72.96 23.35
N ALA A 809 -51.39 -73.72 22.36
CA ALA A 809 -52.16 -73.98 21.13
C ALA A 809 -53.51 -74.65 21.44
N GLU A 810 -53.54 -75.63 22.34
CA GLU A 810 -54.80 -76.26 22.76
C GLU A 810 -55.73 -75.27 23.48
N ARG A 811 -55.19 -74.37 24.32
CA ARG A 811 -55.98 -73.30 24.95
C ARG A 811 -56.57 -72.33 23.94
N ILE A 812 -55.83 -71.93 22.90
CA ILE A 812 -56.36 -71.09 21.82
C ILE A 812 -57.53 -71.81 21.14
N ARG A 813 -57.31 -73.07 20.73
CA ARG A 813 -58.35 -73.88 20.07
C ARG A 813 -59.62 -73.99 20.92
N GLN A 814 -59.47 -74.24 22.22
CA GLN A 814 -60.59 -74.32 23.17
C GLN A 814 -61.28 -72.97 23.40
N ALA A 815 -60.53 -71.87 23.49
CA ALA A 815 -61.10 -70.52 23.63
C ALA A 815 -61.94 -70.12 22.40
N VAL A 816 -61.55 -70.61 21.21
CA VAL A 816 -62.30 -70.40 19.97
C VAL A 816 -63.48 -71.36 19.86
N ALA A 817 -63.26 -72.68 19.96
CA ALA A 817 -64.30 -73.68 19.76
C ALA A 817 -65.29 -73.81 20.93
N GLY A 818 -64.91 -73.40 22.14
CA GLY A 818 -65.68 -73.63 23.37
C GLY A 818 -66.87 -72.69 23.60
N ARG A 819 -67.03 -71.65 22.77
CA ARG A 819 -68.20 -70.75 22.83
C ARG A 819 -68.59 -70.23 21.44
N PRO A 820 -69.89 -70.14 21.12
CA PRO A 820 -70.34 -69.59 19.84
C PRO A 820 -69.97 -68.11 19.71
N PHE A 821 -69.74 -67.64 18.48
CA PHE A 821 -69.62 -66.23 18.15
C PHE A 821 -71.01 -65.61 18.03
N THR A 822 -71.20 -64.41 18.57
CA THR A 822 -72.48 -63.69 18.48
C THR A 822 -72.42 -62.71 17.32
N LEU A 823 -73.30 -62.86 16.33
CA LEU A 823 -73.38 -61.95 15.19
C LEU A 823 -74.20 -60.70 15.54
N PRO A 824 -74.10 -59.60 14.77
CA PRO A 824 -74.85 -58.36 15.03
C PRO A 824 -76.39 -58.52 15.06
N ASP A 825 -76.92 -59.53 14.39
CA ASP A 825 -78.35 -59.88 14.38
C ASP A 825 -78.79 -60.73 15.59
N GLY A 826 -77.86 -61.04 16.50
CA GLY A 826 -78.08 -61.86 17.70
C GLY A 826 -77.98 -63.36 17.47
N SER A 827 -77.74 -63.81 16.23
CA SER A 827 -77.52 -65.23 15.93
C SER A 827 -76.19 -65.74 16.51
N ARG A 828 -76.12 -67.04 16.78
CA ARG A 828 -74.96 -67.72 17.37
C ARG A 828 -74.34 -68.65 16.35
N LEU A 829 -73.04 -68.50 16.12
CA LEU A 829 -72.30 -69.26 15.13
C LEU A 829 -71.15 -70.02 15.79
N ASP A 830 -71.16 -71.35 15.70
CA ASP A 830 -70.05 -72.18 16.13
C ASP A 830 -68.97 -72.17 15.03
N LYS A 831 -67.79 -71.65 15.38
CA LYS A 831 -66.61 -71.64 14.52
C LYS A 831 -65.39 -72.13 15.29
N THR A 832 -64.48 -72.73 14.54
CA THR A 832 -63.22 -73.29 15.05
C THR A 832 -62.04 -72.53 14.45
N CYS A 833 -60.84 -72.79 14.94
CA CYS A 833 -59.61 -72.31 14.33
C CYS A 833 -58.63 -73.46 14.13
N SER A 834 -57.80 -73.30 13.11
CA SER A 834 -56.59 -74.09 12.92
C SER A 834 -55.38 -73.29 13.38
N ILE A 835 -54.42 -73.96 14.00
CA ILE A 835 -53.23 -73.32 14.57
C ILE A 835 -51.97 -74.04 14.10
N GLY A 836 -51.01 -73.28 13.59
CA GLY A 836 -49.66 -73.76 13.34
C GLY A 836 -48.69 -73.04 14.25
N PHE A 837 -47.72 -73.74 14.84
CA PHE A 837 -46.69 -73.07 15.61
C PHE A 837 -45.32 -73.69 15.48
N ALA A 838 -44.31 -72.85 15.69
CA ALA A 838 -42.90 -73.23 15.72
C ALA A 838 -42.14 -72.36 16.75
N CYS A 839 -41.13 -72.96 17.38
CA CYS A 839 -40.28 -72.25 18.34
C CYS A 839 -39.10 -71.59 17.63
N PHE A 840 -38.71 -70.42 18.11
CA PHE A 840 -37.46 -69.76 17.77
C PHE A 840 -36.55 -69.69 19.01
N PRO A 841 -35.29 -70.18 18.91
CA PRO A 841 -34.69 -70.81 17.73
C PRO A 841 -35.31 -72.19 17.38
N PHE A 842 -35.42 -72.47 16.07
CA PHE A 842 -35.98 -73.75 15.61
C PHE A 842 -35.08 -74.94 15.98
N LEU A 843 -33.77 -74.77 15.81
CA LEU A 843 -32.73 -75.71 16.21
C LEU A 843 -31.88 -75.10 17.33
N PRO A 844 -32.14 -75.42 18.61
CA PRO A 844 -31.42 -74.84 19.75
C PRO A 844 -29.89 -75.01 19.69
N ALA A 845 -29.40 -76.12 19.11
CA ALA A 845 -27.97 -76.36 18.93
C ALA A 845 -27.30 -75.39 17.94
N GLN A 846 -28.07 -74.75 17.06
CA GLN A 846 -27.60 -73.72 16.13
C GLN A 846 -28.65 -72.61 16.05
N PRO A 847 -28.74 -71.75 17.09
CA PRO A 847 -29.88 -70.88 17.31
C PRO A 847 -30.08 -69.82 16.22
N ARG A 848 -29.00 -69.50 15.48
CA ARG A 848 -29.00 -68.52 14.39
C ARG A 848 -29.20 -69.14 13.00
N LEU A 849 -29.38 -70.45 12.89
CA LEU A 849 -29.46 -71.14 11.60
C LEU A 849 -30.66 -70.70 10.77
N LEU A 850 -31.83 -70.57 11.41
CA LEU A 850 -33.04 -70.04 10.79
C LEU A 850 -33.37 -68.69 11.42
N ASN A 851 -33.72 -67.70 10.60
CA ASN A 851 -34.21 -66.42 11.09
C ASN A 851 -35.69 -66.52 11.51
N TRP A 852 -36.20 -65.51 12.21
CA TRP A 852 -37.59 -65.54 12.70
C TRP A 852 -38.61 -65.65 11.57
N SER A 853 -38.38 -65.03 10.41
CA SER A 853 -39.30 -65.09 9.27
C SER A 853 -39.43 -66.51 8.71
N GLN A 854 -38.31 -67.23 8.64
CA GLN A 854 -38.28 -68.64 8.27
C GLN A 854 -39.00 -69.51 9.31
N VAL A 855 -38.89 -69.20 10.61
CA VAL A 855 -39.64 -69.93 11.65
C VAL A 855 -41.14 -69.66 11.57
N VAL A 856 -41.55 -68.42 11.23
CA VAL A 856 -42.95 -68.09 10.94
C VAL A 856 -43.46 -68.89 9.73
N GLU A 857 -42.66 -69.04 8.68
CA GLU A 857 -43.01 -69.91 7.54
C GLU A 857 -43.16 -71.38 7.96
N LEU A 858 -42.33 -71.89 8.88
CA LEU A 858 -42.52 -73.24 9.43
C LEU A 858 -43.81 -73.37 10.27
N ALA A 859 -44.18 -72.32 11.01
CA ALA A 859 -45.47 -72.26 11.70
C ALA A 859 -46.64 -72.25 10.71
N ASP A 860 -46.53 -71.55 9.58
CA ASP A 860 -47.52 -71.59 8.50
C ASP A 860 -47.64 -72.99 7.86
N GLN A 861 -46.53 -73.68 7.63
CA GLN A 861 -46.57 -75.08 7.19
C GLN A 861 -47.28 -76.00 8.17
N ALA A 862 -47.03 -75.79 9.47
CA ALA A 862 -47.75 -76.51 10.51
C ALA A 862 -49.25 -76.17 10.50
N LEU A 863 -49.62 -74.90 10.28
CA LEU A 863 -51.01 -74.47 10.14
C LEU A 863 -51.69 -75.18 8.96
N TYR A 864 -51.02 -75.23 7.81
CA TYR A 864 -51.49 -75.95 6.62
C TYR A 864 -51.72 -77.44 6.91
N ILE A 865 -50.82 -78.08 7.67
CA ILE A 865 -50.99 -79.47 8.12
C ILE A 865 -52.22 -79.63 9.02
N ALA A 866 -52.44 -78.70 9.95
CA ALA A 866 -53.63 -78.72 10.81
C ALA A 866 -54.92 -78.59 9.98
N LYS A 867 -54.94 -77.66 9.02
CA LYS A 867 -56.07 -77.48 8.09
C LYS A 867 -56.36 -78.75 7.27
N ASN A 868 -55.32 -79.39 6.74
CA ASN A 868 -55.47 -80.63 5.96
C ASN A 868 -55.72 -81.89 6.81
N SER A 869 -55.52 -81.80 8.13
CA SER A 869 -55.78 -82.91 9.05
C SER A 869 -57.21 -82.99 9.55
N GLY A 870 -58.10 -82.11 9.05
CA GLY A 870 -59.51 -82.02 9.42
C GLY A 870 -59.94 -80.70 10.05
N ARG A 871 -59.03 -79.71 10.18
CA ARG A 871 -59.26 -78.41 10.88
C ARG A 871 -59.58 -78.58 12.38
N ASN A 872 -59.94 -77.49 13.06
CA ASN A 872 -60.20 -77.47 14.51
C ASN A 872 -59.11 -78.17 15.33
N GLY A 873 -57.86 -77.76 15.11
CA GLY A 873 -56.71 -78.46 15.67
C GLY A 873 -55.45 -77.65 15.52
N TRP A 874 -54.38 -78.17 16.12
CA TRP A 874 -53.07 -77.56 16.00
C TRP A 874 -52.03 -78.57 15.52
N ALA A 875 -51.01 -78.07 14.84
CA ALA A 875 -49.81 -78.83 14.53
C ALA A 875 -48.56 -78.00 14.81
N ALA A 876 -47.45 -78.70 15.06
CA ALA A 876 -46.17 -78.09 15.36
C ALA A 876 -45.01 -78.91 14.80
N LEU A 877 -44.00 -78.21 14.32
CA LEU A 877 -42.74 -78.78 13.85
C LEU A 877 -41.65 -78.51 14.89
N TYR A 878 -40.95 -79.57 15.31
CA TYR A 878 -39.82 -79.49 16.22
C TYR A 878 -38.58 -80.12 15.59
N SER A 879 -37.41 -79.50 15.78
CA SER A 879 -36.12 -80.17 15.51
C SER A 879 -35.92 -81.38 16.42
N THR A 880 -35.34 -82.46 15.90
CA THR A 880 -34.85 -83.62 16.67
C THR A 880 -33.32 -83.58 16.83
N PRO A 881 -32.71 -84.43 17.67
CA PRO A 881 -31.25 -84.59 17.70
C PRO A 881 -30.63 -85.01 16.35
N SER A 882 -31.41 -85.65 15.47
CA SER A 882 -30.98 -86.07 14.13
C SER A 882 -31.09 -84.97 13.07
N THR A 883 -31.56 -83.76 13.44
CA THR A 883 -31.74 -82.64 12.51
C THR A 883 -30.41 -82.24 11.88
N ARG A 884 -30.32 -82.31 10.55
CA ARG A 884 -29.13 -81.86 9.81
C ARG A 884 -29.23 -80.37 9.49
N PRO A 885 -28.19 -79.56 9.75
CA PRO A 885 -28.25 -78.11 9.53
C PRO A 885 -28.19 -77.71 8.05
N GLU A 886 -27.63 -78.53 7.16
CA GLU A 886 -27.41 -78.17 5.76
C GLU A 886 -28.74 -77.99 5.02
N GLN A 887 -28.94 -76.80 4.42
CA GLN A 887 -30.15 -76.46 3.67
C GLN A 887 -31.46 -76.78 4.44
N LEU A 888 -31.43 -76.70 5.77
CA LEU A 888 -32.52 -77.16 6.64
C LEU A 888 -33.86 -76.56 6.22
N PHE A 889 -33.95 -75.24 6.10
CA PHE A 889 -35.18 -74.54 5.73
C PHE A 889 -35.81 -75.07 4.43
N SER A 890 -35.02 -75.11 3.35
CA SER A 890 -35.49 -75.56 2.04
C SER A 890 -35.98 -77.02 2.06
N ARG A 891 -35.32 -77.88 2.85
CA ARG A 891 -35.74 -79.28 3.00
C ARG A 891 -37.03 -79.42 3.79
N LEU A 892 -37.22 -78.63 4.86
CA LEU A 892 -38.47 -78.62 5.60
C LEU A 892 -39.61 -78.07 4.74
N VAL A 893 -39.33 -77.03 3.94
CA VAL A 893 -40.38 -76.40 3.15
C VAL A 893 -40.83 -77.26 1.97
N HIS A 894 -39.91 -77.89 1.25
CA HIS A 894 -40.23 -78.62 0.01
C HIS A 894 -40.24 -80.14 0.13
N ARG A 895 -39.68 -80.71 1.20
CA ARG A 895 -39.50 -82.16 1.38
C ARG A 895 -39.78 -82.59 2.82
N LEU A 896 -40.84 -82.05 3.41
CA LEU A 896 -41.21 -82.33 4.81
C LEU A 896 -41.40 -83.82 5.09
N ASP A 897 -42.11 -84.55 4.21
CA ASP A 897 -42.36 -85.99 4.39
C ASP A 897 -41.06 -86.78 4.54
N ARG A 898 -40.05 -86.46 3.72
CA ARG A 898 -38.73 -87.08 3.80
C ARG A 898 -37.98 -86.70 5.07
N ALA A 899 -38.12 -85.46 5.55
CA ALA A 899 -37.51 -85.03 6.81
C ALA A 899 -38.15 -85.70 8.04
N LEU A 900 -39.44 -86.04 7.96
CA LEU A 900 -40.15 -86.85 8.96
C LEU A 900 -39.69 -88.31 8.92
N ASP A 901 -39.58 -88.92 7.73
CA ASP A 901 -39.13 -90.30 7.55
C ASP A 901 -37.67 -90.52 8.01
N GLU A 902 -36.81 -89.52 7.82
CA GLU A 902 -35.40 -89.53 8.27
C GLU A 902 -35.22 -89.13 9.76
N ASP A 903 -36.32 -89.00 10.52
CA ASP A 903 -36.37 -88.56 11.93
C ASP A 903 -35.67 -87.21 12.18
N GLN A 904 -35.56 -86.34 11.17
CA GLN A 904 -34.90 -85.03 11.30
C GLN A 904 -35.81 -83.94 11.85
N VAL A 905 -37.13 -84.10 11.75
CA VAL A 905 -38.10 -83.23 12.37
C VAL A 905 -39.20 -84.08 12.97
N ARG A 906 -39.72 -83.63 14.10
CA ARG A 906 -40.86 -84.25 14.77
C ARG A 906 -42.09 -83.38 14.55
N LEU A 907 -43.11 -83.97 13.94
CA LEU A 907 -44.43 -83.37 13.80
C LEU A 907 -45.32 -83.80 14.96
N LEU A 908 -45.76 -82.83 15.76
CA LEU A 908 -46.79 -83.04 16.78
C LEU A 908 -48.11 -82.47 16.30
N ARG A 909 -49.20 -83.16 16.59
CA ARG A 909 -50.57 -82.72 16.27
C ARG A 909 -51.46 -82.91 17.49
N GLY A 910 -52.34 -81.94 17.74
CA GLY A 910 -53.39 -82.02 18.76
C GLY A 910 -54.56 -82.92 18.33
N PRO A 911 -55.40 -83.38 19.28
CA PRO A 911 -56.50 -84.27 18.98
C PRO A 911 -57.51 -83.67 17.99
N ARG A 912 -58.01 -84.53 17.11
CA ARG A 912 -59.26 -84.36 16.37
C ARG A 912 -60.39 -84.50 17.38
N SER A 913 -61.09 -83.41 17.71
CA SER A 913 -62.39 -83.51 18.40
C SER A 913 -63.50 -83.44 17.38
#